data_AF-A0A8J4DX44-F1
#
_entry.id   AF-A0A8J4DX44-F1
#
_cell.length_a   1.000
_cell.length_b   1.000
_cell.length_c   1.000
_cell.angle_alpha   90.00
_cell.angle_beta   90.00
_cell.angle_gamma   90.00
#
_symmetry.space_group_name_H-M   'P 1'
#
loop_
_entity.id
_entity.type
_entity.pdbx_description
1 polymer ?
#
loop_
_entity_poly.entity_id
_entity_poly.type
_entity_poly.pdbx_seq_one_letter_code
_entity_poly.pdbx_strand_id
1 'polypeptide(L)'
;MSHGEDLLPIGPGNAPEATFDVALRGYDKRQVDRFVAHVETELGALSAEREAAFAHAQALATQMQALENELADLRRRTAAGGTVSFRHLGPRVEQILALAEEQADAIRAGATHDIESQRSEAERILNDARERANQAIRDFELALASRRHEEDEAAVARRAKIDTELRDIRDEIVRQRSEAEKGVAAAQAEANRLSEATIAYAKKLRAETEAELAELRAKGEQEQQQWRAALQKEQSQAKAAAEQHATSLKAEAEKAAAEISAAAEKAAAAIKAAAEEDVAPLRGQVEELHRQAEKLRADAEQHAATLKADAEQHASTLKTTAEADAVALRSAAEEEVGPLRVQAEELRKEAEEQVRSQVDRADREAAALRRDAEQHASLVRATIEQERTVAREALAAEMRQSRDAAQAELTAIRQATEAYAAQMRSAAESDATRLRGEAAAMHAEAERMRGDATQLVAELHQLRTESDQLRAQLAKAHKDAEEARTAAEEAQAELAKVRPPAGAGGKQVRSATQRVKAAAERAAAAADGLADAAERAEATGRSAESAGVAAEAAEVSAEAAKAQAEKLIESTDPENSEVTAAVTAAAAADPDSTQVVKPASDPDSTQVVKPAADPDSTQVVGTAGDPNSTQVLATPAGDQDNTQVLTTTEDTQRVPGSKAAARR
;
A
#
# COMPACT_ATOMS: atom_id res chain seq x y z
N MET A 1 -30.30 -0.10 61.56
CA MET A 1 -31.08 -0.60 60.41
C MET A 1 -30.17 -0.42 59.20
N SER A 2 -29.08 -1.18 59.07
CA SER A 2 -29.00 -2.48 58.38
C SER A 2 -29.85 -2.52 57.11
N HIS A 3 -29.27 -2.18 55.96
CA HIS A 3 -29.53 -2.76 54.64
C HIS A 3 -28.34 -2.36 53.75
N GLY A 4 -27.17 -2.89 54.09
CA GLY A 4 -26.09 -3.08 53.13
C GLY A 4 -26.28 -4.45 52.47
N GLU A 5 -25.81 -4.57 51.23
CA GLU A 5 -25.83 -5.78 50.39
C GLU A 5 -27.20 -6.09 49.76
N ASP A 6 -27.44 -5.54 48.56
CA ASP A 6 -28.15 -6.19 47.43
C ASP A 6 -28.52 -5.17 46.33
N LEU A 7 -27.51 -4.56 45.70
CA LEU A 7 -27.72 -3.72 44.50
C LEU A 7 -26.73 -4.09 43.38
N LEU A 8 -26.56 -5.39 43.17
CA LEU A 8 -26.07 -5.91 41.89
C LEU A 8 -27.10 -6.95 41.42
N PRO A 9 -27.85 -6.69 40.33
CA PRO A 9 -28.67 -7.72 39.73
C PRO A 9 -27.74 -8.67 38.97
N ILE A 10 -27.06 -9.58 39.67
CA ILE A 10 -26.46 -10.76 39.04
C ILE A 10 -27.61 -11.77 38.83
N GLY A 11 -28.53 -11.42 37.93
CA GLY A 11 -29.47 -12.38 37.38
C GLY A 11 -28.76 -13.15 36.27
N PRO A 12 -28.67 -14.50 36.32
CA PRO A 12 -28.11 -15.29 35.22
C PRO A 12 -29.16 -15.34 34.10
N GLY A 13 -29.25 -14.29 33.30
CA GLY A 13 -30.42 -14.19 32.42
C GLY A 13 -30.35 -13.26 31.23
N ASN A 14 -29.20 -12.68 30.86
CA ASN A 14 -29.11 -11.89 29.61
C ASN A 14 -27.74 -11.84 28.92
N ALA A 15 -26.76 -12.65 29.33
CA ALA A 15 -25.66 -12.99 28.43
C ALA A 15 -26.06 -14.28 27.69
N PRO A 16 -26.08 -14.32 26.34
CA PRO A 16 -26.18 -15.61 25.67
C PRO A 16 -25.03 -16.47 26.22
N GLU A 17 -25.32 -17.66 26.75
CA GLU A 17 -24.28 -18.59 27.16
C GLU A 17 -23.31 -18.75 25.98
N ALA A 18 -22.15 -18.11 26.07
CA ALA A 18 -21.19 -18.03 24.99
C ALA A 18 -20.63 -19.45 24.79
N THR A 19 -21.28 -20.19 23.91
CA THR A 19 -20.93 -21.57 23.61
C THR A 19 -19.71 -21.50 22.70
N PHE A 20 -18.54 -21.77 23.25
CA PHE A 20 -17.31 -21.83 22.48
C PHE A 20 -17.25 -23.13 21.68
N ASP A 21 -16.79 -23.04 20.43
CA ASP A 21 -16.58 -24.24 19.62
C ASP A 21 -15.45 -25.11 20.22
N VAL A 22 -15.67 -26.43 20.27
CA VAL A 22 -14.71 -27.40 20.81
C VAL A 22 -13.85 -27.98 19.68
N ALA A 23 -12.54 -27.72 19.73
CA ALA A 23 -11.51 -28.33 18.90
C ALA A 23 -11.01 -29.65 19.52
N LEU A 24 -10.19 -30.40 18.76
CA LEU A 24 -9.67 -31.74 19.13
C LEU A 24 -8.99 -31.81 20.52
N ARG A 25 -8.65 -30.66 21.13
CA ARG A 25 -8.13 -30.51 22.49
C ARG A 25 -8.69 -29.25 23.20
N GLY A 26 -10.01 -29.14 23.34
CA GLY A 26 -10.65 -28.09 24.14
C GLY A 26 -11.20 -26.94 23.30
N TYR A 27 -11.50 -25.79 23.91
CA TYR A 27 -12.13 -24.66 23.21
C TYR A 27 -11.20 -23.97 22.20
N ASP A 28 -11.78 -23.39 21.15
CA ASP A 28 -11.02 -22.54 20.21
C ASP A 28 -10.45 -21.31 20.93
N LYS A 29 -9.13 -21.32 21.10
CA LYS A 29 -8.37 -20.26 21.76
C LYS A 29 -8.67 -18.88 21.16
N ARG A 30 -8.88 -18.75 19.85
CA ARG A 30 -9.15 -17.45 19.20
C ARG A 30 -10.53 -16.90 19.52
N GLN A 31 -11.49 -17.77 19.82
CA GLN A 31 -12.84 -17.36 20.25
C GLN A 31 -12.81 -16.96 21.74
N VAL A 32 -12.10 -17.72 22.56
CA VAL A 32 -11.92 -17.42 23.99
C VAL A 32 -11.16 -16.10 24.18
N ASP A 33 -10.04 -15.90 23.50
CA ASP A 33 -9.24 -14.67 23.63
C ASP A 33 -10.04 -13.41 23.24
N ARG A 34 -10.88 -13.50 22.19
CA ARG A 34 -11.78 -12.41 21.80
C ARG A 34 -12.88 -12.14 22.82
N PHE A 35 -13.46 -13.20 23.39
CA PHE A 35 -14.48 -13.06 24.42
C PHE A 35 -13.90 -12.47 25.71
N VAL A 36 -12.71 -12.92 26.13
CA VAL A 36 -12.01 -12.35 27.29
C VAL A 36 -11.71 -10.88 27.06
N ALA A 37 -11.17 -10.50 25.90
CA ALA A 37 -10.93 -9.10 25.58
C ALA A 37 -12.22 -8.26 25.61
N HIS A 38 -13.32 -8.81 25.10
CA HIS A 38 -14.63 -8.14 25.15
C HIS A 38 -15.13 -7.96 26.59
N VAL A 39 -15.09 -9.00 27.41
CA VAL A 39 -15.48 -8.93 28.83
C VAL A 39 -14.59 -7.97 29.62
N GLU A 40 -13.28 -7.92 29.33
CA GLU A 40 -12.37 -6.95 29.95
C GLU A 40 -12.75 -5.52 29.58
N THR A 41 -13.14 -5.25 28.34
CA THR A 41 -13.63 -3.92 27.93
C THR A 41 -14.96 -3.56 28.59
N GLU A 42 -15.90 -4.50 28.69
CA GLU A 42 -17.18 -4.27 29.37
C GLU A 42 -17.00 -4.05 30.87
N LEU A 43 -16.12 -4.82 31.52
CA LEU A 43 -15.81 -4.65 32.93
C LEU A 43 -15.14 -3.29 33.20
N GLY A 44 -14.27 -2.84 32.29
CA GLY A 44 -13.67 -1.52 32.32
C GLY A 44 -14.73 -0.41 32.21
N ALA A 45 -15.68 -0.54 31.28
CA ALA A 45 -16.78 0.40 31.12
C ALA A 45 -17.70 0.44 32.34
N LEU A 46 -18.12 -0.72 32.85
CA LEU A 46 -18.95 -0.83 34.04
C LEU A 46 -18.26 -0.29 35.30
N SER A 47 -16.94 -0.45 35.43
CA SER A 47 -16.18 0.14 36.53
C SER A 47 -16.16 1.67 36.44
N ALA A 48 -15.96 2.22 35.23
CA ALA A 48 -15.98 3.67 35.01
C ALA A 48 -17.37 4.26 35.28
N GLU A 49 -18.45 3.58 34.87
CA GLU A 49 -19.82 3.99 35.19
C GLU A 49 -20.10 3.97 36.70
N ARG A 50 -19.60 2.94 37.41
CA ARG A 50 -19.71 2.87 38.88
C ARG A 50 -18.96 4.02 39.56
N GLU A 51 -17.74 4.33 39.12
CA GLU A 51 -16.96 5.44 39.66
C GLU A 51 -17.66 6.78 39.45
N ALA A 52 -18.21 7.01 38.26
CA ALA A 52 -18.98 8.21 37.95
C ALA A 52 -20.25 8.32 38.82
N ALA A 53 -20.98 7.23 39.01
CA ALA A 53 -22.15 7.19 39.89
C ALA A 53 -21.78 7.47 41.35
N PHE A 54 -20.63 6.97 41.82
CA PHE A 54 -20.16 7.22 43.18
C PHE A 54 -19.74 8.68 43.38
N ALA A 55 -19.05 9.27 42.40
CA ALA A 55 -18.71 10.70 42.41
C ALA A 55 -19.97 11.58 42.44
N HIS A 56 -21.01 11.22 41.68
CA HIS A 56 -22.29 11.93 41.68
C HIS A 56 -23.00 11.84 43.04
N ALA A 57 -23.01 10.66 43.67
CA ALA A 57 -23.57 10.48 45.01
C ALA A 57 -22.83 11.32 46.07
N GLN A 58 -21.50 11.39 46.00
CA GLN A 58 -20.71 12.25 46.90
C GLN A 58 -21.01 13.74 46.69
N ALA A 59 -21.14 14.19 45.44
CA ALA A 59 -21.50 15.58 45.14
C ALA A 59 -22.90 15.95 45.68
N LEU A 60 -23.87 15.04 45.59
CA LEU A 60 -25.18 15.24 46.20
C LEU A 60 -25.12 15.30 47.73
N ALA A 61 -24.27 14.46 48.36
CA ALA A 61 -24.10 14.47 49.81
C ALA A 61 -23.49 15.80 50.30
N THR A 62 -22.50 16.36 49.59
CA THR A 62 -21.94 17.68 49.96
C THR A 62 -22.94 18.81 49.77
N GLN A 63 -23.77 18.76 48.71
CA GLN A 63 -24.86 19.72 48.50
C GLN A 63 -25.91 19.65 49.62
N MET A 64 -26.32 18.46 50.05
CA MET A 64 -27.24 18.31 51.19
C MET A 64 -26.67 18.93 52.46
N GLN A 65 -25.39 18.71 52.74
CA GLN A 65 -24.74 19.25 53.93
C GLN A 65 -24.58 20.79 53.87
N ALA A 66 -24.36 21.36 52.69
CA ALA A 66 -24.38 22.81 52.49
C ALA A 66 -25.77 23.41 52.75
N LEU A 67 -26.82 22.80 52.21
CA LEU A 67 -28.21 23.23 52.44
C LEU A 67 -28.63 23.13 53.92
N GLU A 68 -28.18 22.09 54.63
CA GLU A 68 -28.43 21.95 56.06
C GLU A 68 -27.77 23.09 56.87
N ASN A 69 -26.54 23.49 56.51
CA ASN A 69 -25.86 24.62 57.13
C ASN A 69 -26.55 25.95 56.83
N GLU A 70 -26.99 26.18 55.60
CA GLU A 70 -27.75 27.37 55.22
C GLU A 70 -29.08 27.48 55.98
N LEU A 71 -29.80 26.36 56.14
CA LEU A 71 -31.02 26.32 56.94
C LEU A 71 -30.75 26.61 58.42
N ALA A 72 -29.62 26.15 58.97
CA ALA A 72 -29.21 26.47 60.33
C ALA A 72 -28.88 27.96 60.50
N ASP A 73 -28.21 28.57 59.51
CA ASP A 73 -27.87 29.99 59.51
C ASP A 73 -29.10 30.89 59.35
N LEU A 74 -30.03 30.54 58.45
CA LEU A 74 -31.29 31.28 58.28
C LEU A 74 -32.15 31.23 59.56
N ARG A 75 -32.20 30.07 60.23
CA ARG A 75 -32.85 29.95 61.54
C ARG A 75 -32.17 30.82 62.60
N ARG A 76 -30.85 30.97 62.56
CA ARG A 76 -30.11 31.83 63.49
C ARG A 76 -30.32 33.32 63.21
N ARG A 77 -30.39 33.73 61.94
CA ARG A 77 -30.64 35.13 61.52
C ARG A 77 -32.07 35.59 61.85
N THR A 78 -33.06 34.73 61.65
CA THR A 78 -34.46 35.05 61.96
C THR A 78 -34.74 35.16 63.46
N ALA A 79 -34.00 34.44 64.30
CA ALA A 79 -34.09 34.56 65.76
C ALA A 79 -33.54 35.89 66.33
N ALA A 80 -32.72 36.64 65.57
CA ALA A 80 -32.10 37.89 66.02
C ALA A 80 -32.95 39.15 65.74
N GLY A 81 -34.02 39.04 64.96
CA GLY A 81 -34.90 40.17 64.59
C GLY A 81 -36.02 40.42 65.61
N GLY A 82 -35.68 40.90 66.81
CA GLY A 82 -36.66 41.34 67.80
C GLY A 82 -37.36 42.64 67.37
N THR A 83 -38.68 42.61 67.18
CA THR A 83 -39.51 43.78 66.85
C THR A 83 -39.43 44.85 67.95
N VAL A 84 -38.80 45.99 67.68
CA VAL A 84 -38.74 47.13 68.60
C VAL A 84 -40.07 47.90 68.53
N SER A 85 -40.79 47.98 69.64
CA SER A 85 -42.08 48.68 69.76
C SER A 85 -41.87 50.13 70.26
N PHE A 86 -42.05 51.11 69.38
CA PHE A 86 -41.90 52.55 69.65
C PHE A 86 -43.18 53.23 70.19
N ARG A 87 -43.75 52.75 71.31
CA ARG A 87 -45.06 53.23 71.81
C ARG A 87 -45.05 54.56 72.58
N HIS A 88 -43.93 55.28 72.67
CA HIS A 88 -43.83 56.50 73.49
C HIS A 88 -43.05 57.68 72.86
N LEU A 89 -42.94 57.76 71.53
CA LEU A 89 -42.41 58.98 70.90
C LEU A 89 -43.59 59.88 70.51
N GLY A 90 -43.61 61.11 71.02
CA GLY A 90 -44.77 62.02 70.88
C GLY A 90 -45.14 62.38 69.42
N PRO A 91 -46.25 63.12 69.21
CA PRO A 91 -46.94 63.29 67.92
C PRO A 91 -46.06 63.72 66.73
N ARG A 92 -44.96 64.44 67.00
CA ARG A 92 -44.02 64.90 65.96
C ARG A 92 -43.13 63.79 65.42
N VAL A 93 -42.78 62.80 66.26
CA VAL A 93 -41.96 61.67 65.83
C VAL A 93 -42.79 60.65 65.07
N GLU A 94 -44.06 60.46 65.45
CA GLU A 94 -45.02 59.69 64.66
C GLU A 94 -45.19 60.26 63.25
N GLN A 95 -45.25 61.59 63.10
CA GLN A 95 -45.31 62.23 61.78
C GLN A 95 -44.02 62.04 60.97
N ILE A 96 -42.84 62.12 61.60
CA ILE A 96 -41.55 61.86 60.93
C ILE A 96 -41.46 60.39 60.51
N LEU A 97 -41.90 59.46 61.35
CA LEU A 97 -41.92 58.03 61.03
C LEU A 97 -42.92 57.72 59.92
N ALA A 98 -44.11 58.35 59.92
CA ALA A 98 -45.09 58.17 58.85
C ALA A 98 -44.57 58.69 57.50
N LEU A 99 -43.92 59.87 57.48
CA LEU A 99 -43.29 60.40 56.27
C LEU A 99 -42.09 59.56 55.82
N ALA A 100 -41.30 59.03 56.76
CA ALA A 100 -40.20 58.13 56.45
C ALA A 100 -40.70 56.77 55.92
N GLU A 101 -41.83 56.27 56.43
CA GLU A 101 -42.48 55.06 55.93
C GLU A 101 -43.05 55.28 54.52
N GLU A 102 -43.71 56.41 54.27
CA GLU A 102 -44.19 56.79 52.93
C GLU A 102 -43.03 56.96 51.94
N GLN A 103 -41.93 57.59 52.35
CA GLN A 103 -40.72 57.68 51.52
C GLN A 103 -40.06 56.32 51.30
N ALA A 104 -40.02 55.45 52.31
CA ALA A 104 -39.50 54.09 52.17
C ALA A 104 -40.36 53.26 51.21
N ASP A 105 -41.69 53.41 51.26
CA ASP A 105 -42.62 52.77 50.32
C ASP A 105 -42.46 53.31 48.90
N ALA A 106 -42.27 54.62 48.74
CA ALA A 106 -41.99 55.21 47.43
C ALA A 106 -40.66 54.71 46.83
N ILE A 107 -39.60 54.62 47.65
CA ILE A 107 -38.30 54.07 47.23
C ILE A 107 -38.44 52.58 46.91
N ARG A 108 -39.14 51.80 47.73
CA ARG A 108 -39.41 50.37 47.48
C ARG A 108 -40.19 50.18 46.18
N ALA A 109 -41.26 50.94 45.97
CA ALA A 109 -42.08 50.87 44.77
C ALA A 109 -41.28 51.25 43.50
N GLY A 110 -40.45 52.30 43.58
CA GLY A 110 -39.53 52.69 42.51
C GLY A 110 -38.52 51.60 42.20
N ALA A 111 -37.84 51.07 43.23
CA ALA A 111 -36.87 49.99 43.08
C ALA A 111 -37.51 48.71 42.50
N THR A 112 -38.73 48.34 42.92
CA THR A 112 -39.44 47.20 42.33
C THR A 112 -39.78 47.44 40.86
N HIS A 113 -40.20 48.66 40.50
CA HIS A 113 -40.50 49.01 39.12
C HIS A 113 -39.25 48.98 38.22
N ASP A 114 -38.13 49.52 38.70
CA ASP A 114 -36.86 49.51 37.97
C ASP A 114 -36.34 48.08 37.78
N ILE A 115 -36.45 47.23 38.81
CA ILE A 115 -36.09 45.80 38.71
C ILE A 115 -36.99 45.08 37.71
N GLU A 116 -38.30 45.33 37.72
CA GLU A 116 -39.23 44.74 36.74
C GLU A 116 -38.92 45.21 35.31
N SER A 117 -38.63 46.50 35.13
CA SER A 117 -38.23 47.07 33.85
C SER A 117 -36.95 46.42 33.32
N GLN A 118 -35.89 46.37 34.14
CA GLN A 118 -34.62 45.73 33.79
C GLN A 118 -34.77 44.23 33.51
N ARG A 119 -35.62 43.52 34.28
CA ARG A 119 -35.93 42.11 34.02
C ARG A 119 -36.63 41.92 32.68
N SER A 120 -37.61 42.77 32.35
CA SER A 120 -38.31 42.70 31.08
C SER A 120 -37.39 42.96 29.88
N GLU A 121 -36.44 43.89 30.03
CA GLU A 121 -35.43 44.18 29.00
C GLU A 121 -34.44 43.02 28.86
N ALA A 122 -33.96 42.46 29.98
CA ALA A 122 -33.08 41.30 29.98
C ALA A 122 -33.77 40.06 29.35
N GLU A 123 -35.04 39.81 29.68
CA GLU A 123 -35.84 38.74 29.08
C GLU A 123 -36.01 38.94 27.57
N ARG A 124 -36.25 40.18 27.12
CA ARG A 124 -36.32 40.50 25.70
C ARG A 124 -34.99 40.24 25.00
N ILE A 125 -33.87 40.70 25.56
CA ILE A 125 -32.54 40.46 24.99
C ILE A 125 -32.23 38.97 24.92
N LEU A 126 -32.57 38.19 25.96
CA LEU A 126 -32.40 36.75 25.99
C LEU A 126 -33.25 36.04 24.93
N ASN A 127 -34.50 36.46 24.75
CA ASN A 127 -35.38 35.90 23.72
C ASN A 127 -34.87 36.23 22.31
N ASP A 128 -34.46 37.48 22.05
CA ASP A 128 -33.86 37.88 20.77
C ASP A 128 -32.57 37.10 20.49
N ALA A 129 -31.71 36.91 21.50
CA ALA A 129 -30.48 36.13 21.37
C ALA A 129 -30.78 34.65 21.08
N ARG A 130 -31.78 34.06 21.74
CA ARG A 130 -32.23 32.68 21.50
C ARG A 130 -32.80 32.50 20.10
N GLU A 131 -33.59 33.45 19.62
CA GLU A 131 -34.14 33.40 18.25
C GLU A 131 -33.03 33.47 17.20
N ARG A 132 -32.06 34.37 17.37
CA ARG A 132 -30.89 34.46 16.48
C ARG A 132 -30.05 33.19 16.52
N ALA A 133 -29.81 32.61 17.71
CA ALA A 133 -29.10 31.35 17.83
C ALA A 133 -29.84 30.20 17.11
N ASN A 134 -31.15 30.11 17.29
CA ASN A 134 -31.97 29.10 16.61
C ASN A 134 -32.03 29.29 15.09
N GLN A 135 -32.03 30.55 14.61
CA GLN A 135 -31.92 30.86 13.18
C GLN A 135 -30.55 30.42 12.63
N ALA A 136 -29.46 30.77 13.32
CA ALA A 136 -28.12 30.37 12.92
C ALA A 136 -27.98 28.83 12.87
N ILE A 137 -28.49 28.10 13.86
CA ILE A 137 -28.48 26.63 13.87
C ILE A 137 -29.19 26.08 12.63
N ARG A 138 -30.39 26.57 12.29
CA ARG A 138 -31.12 26.12 11.09
C ARG A 138 -30.38 26.43 9.80
N ASP A 139 -29.79 27.60 9.69
CA ASP A 139 -29.01 27.99 8.50
C ASP A 139 -27.76 27.11 8.36
N PHE A 140 -27.08 26.78 9.48
CA PHE A 140 -25.96 25.85 9.49
C PHE A 140 -26.39 24.43 9.13
N GLU A 141 -27.52 23.94 9.64
CA GLU A 141 -28.07 22.62 9.29
C GLU A 141 -28.41 22.54 7.80
N LEU A 142 -29.03 23.59 7.25
CA LEU A 142 -29.35 23.67 5.83
C LEU A 142 -28.10 23.72 4.95
N ALA A 143 -27.11 24.53 5.33
CA ALA A 143 -25.83 24.62 4.62
C ALA A 143 -25.07 23.28 4.67
N LEU A 144 -25.09 22.59 5.82
CA LEU A 144 -24.49 21.26 5.96
C LEU A 144 -25.23 20.21 5.12
N ALA A 145 -26.56 20.27 5.05
CA ALA A 145 -27.35 19.39 4.20
C ALA A 145 -27.06 19.62 2.71
N SER A 146 -26.98 20.88 2.25
CA SER A 146 -26.59 21.22 0.87
C SER A 146 -25.21 20.67 0.54
N ARG A 147 -24.23 20.92 1.41
CA ARG A 147 -22.85 20.45 1.20
C ARG A 147 -22.75 18.93 1.16
N ARG A 148 -23.50 18.22 2.02
CA ARG A 148 -23.57 16.74 1.97
C ARG A 148 -24.17 16.25 0.67
N HIS A 149 -25.27 16.88 0.21
CA HIS A 149 -25.90 16.51 -1.05
C HIS A 149 -24.97 16.74 -2.25
N GLU A 150 -24.29 17.88 -2.30
CA GLU A 150 -23.30 18.19 -3.34
C GLU A 150 -22.13 17.20 -3.35
N GLU A 151 -21.61 16.82 -2.17
CA GLU A 151 -20.57 15.80 -2.07
C GLU A 151 -21.05 14.41 -2.48
N ASP A 152 -22.29 14.04 -2.13
CA ASP A 152 -22.90 12.77 -2.56
C ASP A 152 -23.08 12.74 -4.07
N GLU A 153 -23.59 13.82 -4.68
CA GLU A 153 -23.69 13.95 -6.14
C GLU A 153 -22.32 13.90 -6.80
N ALA A 154 -21.31 14.59 -6.25
CA ALA A 154 -19.95 14.53 -6.73
C ALA A 154 -19.34 13.13 -6.61
N ALA A 155 -19.62 12.41 -5.52
CA ALA A 155 -19.18 11.03 -5.32
C ALA A 155 -19.85 10.06 -6.32
N VAL A 156 -21.15 10.22 -6.56
CA VAL A 156 -21.88 9.44 -7.58
C VAL A 156 -21.33 9.76 -8.98
N ALA A 157 -21.07 11.03 -9.30
CA ALA A 157 -20.48 11.42 -10.58
C ALA A 157 -19.06 10.85 -10.76
N ARG A 158 -18.23 10.86 -9.71
CA ARG A 158 -16.90 10.22 -9.73
C ARG A 158 -17.01 8.71 -9.98
N ARG A 159 -17.93 8.02 -9.29
CA ARG A 159 -18.19 6.58 -9.50
C ARG A 159 -18.67 6.29 -10.92
N ALA A 160 -19.60 7.08 -11.44
CA ALA A 160 -20.11 6.91 -12.81
C ALA A 160 -19.02 7.11 -13.89
N LYS A 161 -18.09 8.05 -13.67
CA LYS A 161 -16.92 8.22 -14.54
C LYS A 161 -16.01 6.99 -14.51
N ILE A 162 -15.64 6.52 -13.32
CA ILE A 162 -14.82 5.30 -13.15
C ILE A 162 -15.50 4.10 -13.81
N ASP A 163 -16.80 3.91 -13.60
CA ASP A 163 -17.54 2.80 -14.23
C ASP A 163 -17.55 2.89 -15.76
N THR A 164 -17.54 4.10 -16.32
CA THR A 164 -17.47 4.29 -17.76
C THR A 164 -16.07 3.97 -18.28
N GLU A 165 -15.02 4.48 -17.64
CA GLU A 165 -13.63 4.15 -17.97
C GLU A 165 -13.36 2.64 -17.86
N LEU A 166 -13.90 1.97 -16.84
CA LEU A 166 -13.78 0.52 -16.67
C LEU A 166 -14.51 -0.27 -17.77
N ARG A 167 -15.65 0.24 -18.27
CA ARG A 167 -16.34 -0.37 -19.42
C ARG A 167 -15.52 -0.19 -20.70
N ASP A 168 -15.00 1.01 -20.94
CA ASP A 168 -14.19 1.31 -22.13
C ASP A 168 -12.91 0.45 -22.15
N ILE A 169 -12.22 0.33 -21.01
CA ILE A 169 -11.05 -0.54 -20.86
C ILE A 169 -11.42 -2.00 -21.12
N ARG A 170 -12.57 -2.47 -20.61
CA ARG A 170 -13.03 -3.85 -20.83
C ARG A 170 -13.33 -4.12 -22.29
N ASP A 171 -14.01 -3.20 -22.96
CA ASP A 171 -14.36 -3.32 -24.38
C ASP A 171 -13.09 -3.31 -25.26
N GLU A 172 -12.10 -2.48 -24.91
CA GLU A 172 -10.81 -2.48 -25.57
C GLU A 172 -10.04 -3.81 -25.37
N ILE A 173 -10.04 -4.38 -24.16
CA ILE A 173 -9.46 -5.71 -23.90
C ILE A 173 -10.15 -6.78 -24.75
N VAL A 174 -11.47 -6.75 -24.86
CA VAL A 174 -12.24 -7.71 -25.69
C VAL A 174 -11.90 -7.52 -27.17
N ARG A 175 -11.78 -6.28 -27.65
CA ARG A 175 -11.39 -5.97 -29.03
C ARG A 175 -9.99 -6.52 -29.34
N GLN A 176 -9.01 -6.24 -28.47
CA GLN A 176 -7.64 -6.73 -28.61
C GLN A 176 -7.57 -8.26 -28.60
N ARG A 177 -8.35 -8.93 -27.73
CA ARG A 177 -8.45 -10.40 -27.73
C ARG A 177 -9.05 -10.93 -29.02
N SER A 178 -10.12 -10.32 -29.53
CA SER A 178 -10.73 -10.73 -30.80
C SER A 178 -9.76 -10.55 -31.98
N GLU A 179 -8.99 -9.47 -31.99
CA GLU A 179 -7.96 -9.23 -33.00
C GLU A 179 -6.81 -10.24 -32.90
N ALA A 180 -6.35 -10.56 -31.69
CA ALA A 180 -5.36 -11.59 -31.45
C ALA A 180 -5.86 -12.98 -31.87
N GLU A 181 -7.10 -13.35 -31.52
CA GLU A 181 -7.74 -14.61 -31.93
C GLU A 181 -7.85 -14.72 -33.45
N LYS A 182 -8.25 -13.64 -34.14
CA LYS A 182 -8.27 -13.57 -35.61
C LYS A 182 -6.87 -13.74 -36.19
N GLY A 183 -5.85 -13.11 -35.60
CA GLY A 183 -4.46 -13.24 -36.01
C GLY A 183 -3.94 -14.68 -35.87
N VAL A 184 -4.21 -15.32 -34.73
CA VAL A 184 -3.84 -16.73 -34.49
C VAL A 184 -4.60 -17.67 -35.44
N ALA A 185 -5.89 -17.45 -35.66
CA ALA A 185 -6.68 -18.26 -36.60
C ALA A 185 -6.17 -18.11 -38.04
N ALA A 186 -5.79 -16.90 -38.46
CA ALA A 186 -5.20 -16.66 -39.78
C ALA A 186 -3.83 -17.36 -39.92
N ALA A 187 -2.96 -17.22 -38.92
CA ALA A 187 -1.65 -17.89 -38.91
C ALA A 187 -1.80 -19.42 -38.93
N GLN A 188 -2.74 -19.98 -38.17
CA GLN A 188 -3.01 -21.42 -38.19
C GLN A 188 -3.57 -21.89 -39.55
N ALA A 189 -4.45 -21.11 -40.17
CA ALA A 189 -4.96 -21.42 -41.50
C ALA A 189 -3.86 -21.39 -42.57
N GLU A 190 -2.93 -20.44 -42.48
CA GLU A 190 -1.77 -20.37 -43.37
C GLU A 190 -0.79 -21.52 -43.13
N ALA A 191 -0.49 -21.85 -41.88
CA ALA A 191 0.34 -23.01 -41.54
C ALA A 191 -0.26 -24.33 -42.06
N ASN A 192 -1.58 -24.51 -41.92
CA ASN A 192 -2.28 -25.67 -42.46
C ASN A 192 -2.21 -25.71 -44.00
N ARG A 193 -2.44 -24.57 -44.67
CA ARG A 193 -2.30 -24.48 -46.14
C ARG A 193 -0.89 -24.81 -46.62
N LEU A 194 0.14 -24.29 -45.94
CA LEU A 194 1.53 -24.59 -46.27
C LEU A 194 1.83 -26.08 -46.04
N SER A 195 1.38 -26.66 -44.93
CA SER A 195 1.54 -28.09 -44.65
C SER A 195 0.86 -28.95 -45.72
N GLU A 196 -0.39 -28.65 -46.08
CA GLU A 196 -1.14 -29.33 -47.14
C GLU A 196 -0.45 -29.20 -48.50
N ALA A 197 0.02 -28.00 -48.85
CA ALA A 197 0.79 -27.76 -50.06
C ALA A 197 2.10 -28.56 -50.08
N THR A 198 2.79 -28.65 -48.95
CA THR A 198 4.04 -29.41 -48.81
C THR A 198 3.80 -30.91 -48.93
N ILE A 199 2.72 -31.43 -48.32
CA ILE A 199 2.31 -32.83 -48.43
C ILE A 199 1.92 -33.14 -49.89
N ALA A 200 1.17 -32.27 -50.54
CA ALA A 200 0.78 -32.43 -51.94
C ALA A 200 2.01 -32.42 -52.86
N TYR A 201 2.94 -31.49 -52.65
CA TYR A 201 4.20 -31.44 -53.38
C TYR A 201 5.05 -32.71 -53.17
N ALA A 202 5.20 -33.17 -51.93
CA ALA A 202 5.93 -34.40 -51.62
C ALA A 202 5.27 -35.65 -52.25
N LYS A 203 3.93 -35.72 -52.29
CA LYS A 203 3.21 -36.78 -52.99
C LYS A 203 3.46 -36.73 -54.49
N LYS A 204 3.42 -35.54 -55.09
CA LYS A 204 3.71 -35.36 -56.52
C LYS A 204 5.14 -35.80 -56.86
N LEU A 205 6.12 -35.34 -56.09
CA LEU A 205 7.52 -35.72 -56.28
C LEU A 205 7.72 -37.24 -56.14
N ARG A 206 7.09 -37.87 -55.12
CA ARG A 206 7.13 -39.33 -54.98
C ARG A 206 6.53 -40.05 -56.19
N ALA A 207 5.35 -39.63 -56.65
CA ALA A 207 4.71 -40.23 -57.83
C ALA A 207 5.55 -40.07 -59.10
N GLU A 208 6.20 -38.90 -59.29
CA GLU A 208 7.14 -38.67 -60.39
C GLU A 208 8.34 -39.61 -60.30
N THR A 209 8.98 -39.73 -59.12
CA THR A 209 10.12 -40.64 -58.93
C THR A 209 9.73 -42.12 -59.07
N GLU A 210 8.54 -42.53 -58.63
CA GLU A 210 8.03 -43.88 -58.79
C GLU A 210 7.76 -44.20 -60.28
N ALA A 211 7.23 -43.24 -61.04
CA ALA A 211 7.02 -43.38 -62.47
C ALA A 211 8.35 -43.51 -63.23
N GLU A 212 9.35 -42.67 -62.92
CA GLU A 212 10.69 -42.74 -63.50
C GLU A 212 11.36 -44.09 -63.20
N LEU A 213 11.27 -44.56 -61.95
CA LEU A 213 11.80 -45.87 -61.55
C LEU A 213 11.06 -47.03 -62.25
N ALA A 214 9.75 -46.93 -62.44
CA ALA A 214 8.98 -47.93 -63.18
C ALA A 214 9.38 -47.97 -64.66
N GLU A 215 9.61 -46.81 -65.28
CA GLU A 215 10.08 -46.71 -66.67
C GLU A 215 11.47 -47.32 -66.84
N LEU A 216 12.41 -47.00 -65.95
CA LEU A 216 13.76 -47.59 -65.93
C LEU A 216 13.70 -49.12 -65.77
N ARG A 217 12.84 -49.63 -64.88
CA ARG A 217 12.62 -51.08 -64.73
C ARG A 217 12.05 -51.72 -65.99
N ALA A 218 11.03 -51.11 -66.59
CA ALA A 218 10.43 -51.60 -67.82
C ALA A 218 11.44 -51.65 -68.98
N LYS A 219 12.29 -50.61 -69.10
CA LYS A 219 13.42 -50.59 -70.06
C LYS A 219 14.40 -51.72 -69.79
N GLY A 220 14.82 -51.90 -68.54
CA GLY A 220 15.72 -52.99 -68.14
C GLY A 220 15.13 -54.38 -68.41
N GLU A 221 13.83 -54.59 -68.15
CA GLU A 221 13.14 -55.84 -68.45
C GLU A 221 13.04 -56.10 -69.96
N GLN A 222 12.76 -55.07 -70.76
CA GLN A 222 12.75 -55.18 -72.22
C GLN A 222 14.13 -55.56 -72.77
N GLU A 223 15.20 -54.91 -72.30
CA GLU A 223 16.57 -55.25 -72.67
C GLU A 223 16.89 -56.70 -72.28
N GLN A 224 16.57 -57.11 -71.04
CA GLN A 224 16.76 -58.50 -70.61
C GLN A 224 15.99 -59.51 -71.47
N GLN A 225 14.76 -59.20 -71.87
CA GLN A 225 13.97 -60.05 -72.76
C GLN A 225 14.58 -60.14 -74.16
N GLN A 226 15.07 -59.02 -74.70
CA GLN A 226 15.76 -58.99 -75.98
C GLN A 226 17.04 -59.82 -75.94
N TRP A 227 17.86 -59.69 -74.89
CA TRP A 227 19.06 -60.50 -74.68
C TRP A 227 18.72 -61.99 -74.57
N ARG A 228 17.68 -62.36 -73.81
CA ARG A 228 17.23 -63.75 -73.70
C ARG A 228 16.75 -64.31 -75.04
N ALA A 229 15.98 -63.55 -75.80
CA ALA A 229 15.50 -63.97 -77.13
C ALA A 229 16.66 -64.12 -78.13
N ALA A 230 17.63 -63.21 -78.11
CA ALA A 230 18.84 -63.29 -78.91
C ALA A 230 19.66 -64.53 -78.56
N LEU A 231 19.90 -64.77 -77.27
CA LEU A 231 20.63 -65.94 -76.79
C LEU A 231 19.90 -67.25 -77.16
N GLN A 232 18.57 -67.30 -77.02
CA GLN A 232 17.78 -68.47 -77.40
C GLN A 232 17.86 -68.74 -78.91
N LYS A 233 17.82 -67.67 -79.73
CA LYS A 233 17.99 -67.77 -81.17
C LYS A 233 19.37 -68.32 -81.51
N GLU A 234 20.43 -67.77 -80.92
CA GLU A 234 21.80 -68.24 -81.13
C GLU A 234 21.98 -69.71 -80.70
N GLN A 235 21.43 -70.10 -79.54
CA GLN A 235 21.41 -71.50 -79.12
C GLN A 235 20.65 -72.41 -80.09
N SER A 236 19.51 -71.97 -80.64
CA SER A 236 18.76 -72.74 -81.62
C SER A 236 19.51 -72.88 -82.95
N GLN A 237 20.22 -71.83 -83.38
CA GLN A 237 21.06 -71.85 -84.57
C GLN A 237 22.27 -72.76 -84.39
N ALA A 238 22.93 -72.70 -83.23
CA ALA A 238 24.03 -73.60 -82.89
C ALA A 238 23.57 -75.07 -82.84
N LYS A 239 22.39 -75.36 -82.26
CA LYS A 239 21.80 -76.71 -82.27
C LYS A 239 21.47 -77.19 -83.68
N ALA A 240 20.84 -76.36 -84.51
CA ALA A 240 20.52 -76.72 -85.88
C ALA A 240 21.78 -76.96 -86.73
N ALA A 241 22.83 -76.14 -86.54
CA ALA A 241 24.13 -76.35 -87.17
C ALA A 241 24.76 -77.67 -86.71
N ALA A 242 24.74 -77.96 -85.40
CA ALA A 242 25.26 -79.22 -84.86
C ALA A 242 24.49 -80.45 -85.39
N GLU A 243 23.16 -80.37 -85.49
CA GLU A 243 22.33 -81.42 -86.10
C GLU A 243 22.65 -81.61 -87.58
N GLN A 244 22.79 -80.53 -88.35
CA GLN A 244 23.21 -80.58 -89.75
C GLN A 244 24.58 -81.23 -89.89
N HIS A 245 25.56 -80.82 -89.08
CA HIS A 245 26.89 -81.44 -89.05
C HIS A 245 26.82 -82.93 -88.71
N ALA A 246 26.02 -83.33 -87.71
CA ALA A 246 25.83 -84.73 -87.34
C ALA A 246 25.18 -85.55 -88.47
N THR A 247 24.19 -84.99 -89.18
CA THR A 247 23.57 -85.65 -90.33
C THR A 247 24.51 -85.77 -91.54
N SER A 248 25.32 -84.74 -91.84
CA SER A 248 26.35 -84.81 -92.89
C SER A 248 27.37 -85.89 -92.57
N LEU A 249 27.86 -85.92 -91.32
CA LEU A 249 28.83 -86.92 -90.87
C LEU A 249 28.24 -88.34 -90.94
N LYS A 250 26.96 -88.52 -90.56
CA LYS A 250 26.28 -89.82 -90.72
C LYS A 250 26.14 -90.23 -92.19
N ALA A 251 25.76 -89.31 -93.08
CA ALA A 251 25.65 -89.60 -94.50
C ALA A 251 27.02 -89.90 -95.14
N GLU A 252 28.08 -89.22 -94.72
CA GLU A 252 29.46 -89.51 -95.12
C GLU A 252 29.91 -90.88 -94.61
N ALA A 253 29.60 -91.23 -93.35
CA ALA A 253 29.87 -92.54 -92.78
C ALA A 253 29.08 -93.67 -93.47
N GLU A 254 27.81 -93.44 -93.82
CA GLU A 254 26.99 -94.39 -94.58
C GLU A 254 27.52 -94.58 -96.00
N LYS A 255 27.96 -93.51 -96.68
CA LYS A 255 28.64 -93.61 -97.98
C LYS A 255 29.93 -94.41 -97.88
N ALA A 256 30.78 -94.12 -96.89
CA ALA A 256 32.01 -94.87 -96.66
C ALA A 256 31.72 -96.35 -96.35
N ALA A 257 30.70 -96.64 -95.54
CA ALA A 257 30.27 -98.01 -95.23
C ALA A 257 29.74 -98.73 -96.49
N ALA A 258 28.96 -98.05 -97.33
CA ALA A 258 28.47 -98.58 -98.61
C ALA A 258 29.63 -98.88 -99.57
N GLU A 259 30.61 -97.97 -99.69
CA GLU A 259 31.82 -98.18 -100.49
C GLU A 259 32.65 -99.36 -100.01
N ILE A 260 32.83 -99.51 -98.69
CA ILE A 260 33.51 -100.66 -98.08
C ILE A 260 32.73 -101.95 -98.37
N SER A 261 31.40 -101.95 -98.24
CA SER A 261 30.59 -103.14 -98.52
C SER A 261 30.61 -103.54 -100.00
N ALA A 262 30.58 -102.58 -100.93
CA ALA A 262 30.70 -102.84 -102.36
C ALA A 262 32.10 -103.36 -102.73
N ALA A 263 33.16 -102.86 -102.06
CA ALA A 263 34.50 -103.39 -102.21
C ALA A 263 34.61 -104.83 -101.66
N ALA A 264 33.95 -105.12 -100.53
CA ALA A 264 33.89 -106.46 -99.95
C ALA A 264 33.10 -107.45 -100.82
N GLU A 265 31.98 -107.03 -101.42
CA GLU A 265 31.21 -107.86 -102.37
C GLU A 265 32.00 -108.14 -103.66
N LYS A 266 32.75 -107.16 -104.17
CA LYS A 266 33.63 -107.35 -105.33
C LYS A 266 34.79 -108.31 -105.03
N ALA A 267 35.35 -108.25 -103.82
CA ALA A 267 36.36 -109.19 -103.34
C ALA A 267 35.77 -110.61 -103.13
N ALA A 268 34.55 -110.72 -102.59
CA ALA A 268 33.86 -111.99 -102.42
C ALA A 268 33.48 -112.65 -103.76
N ALA A 269 33.06 -111.86 -104.75
CA ALA A 269 32.80 -112.32 -106.10
C ALA A 269 34.07 -112.80 -106.82
N ALA A 270 35.22 -112.14 -106.59
CA ALA A 270 36.52 -112.58 -107.12
C ALA A 270 36.98 -113.90 -106.49
N ILE A 271 36.72 -114.12 -105.19
CA ILE A 271 37.03 -115.37 -104.49
C ILE A 271 36.13 -116.52 -104.97
N LYS A 272 34.86 -116.24 -105.29
CA LYS A 272 33.91 -117.25 -105.78
C LYS A 272 34.18 -117.65 -107.25
N ALA A 273 34.60 -116.71 -108.09
CA ALA A 273 35.02 -116.99 -109.46
C ALA A 273 36.33 -117.80 -109.52
N ALA A 274 37.27 -117.54 -108.61
CA ALA A 274 38.49 -118.34 -108.48
C ALA A 274 38.25 -119.76 -107.93
N ALA A 275 37.17 -119.98 -107.17
CA ALA A 275 36.84 -121.28 -106.59
C ALA A 275 36.06 -122.23 -107.53
N GLU A 276 35.48 -121.71 -108.63
CA GLU A 276 34.73 -122.51 -109.61
C GLU A 276 35.58 -122.95 -110.83
N GLU A 277 36.78 -122.38 -111.02
CA GLU A 277 37.70 -122.71 -112.13
C GLU A 277 38.61 -123.94 -111.86
N ASP A 278 38.61 -124.50 -110.64
CA ASP A 278 39.59 -125.50 -110.16
C ASP A 278 39.10 -126.96 -110.01
N VAL A 279 37.89 -127.34 -110.45
CA VAL A 279 37.31 -128.66 -110.04
C VAL A 279 37.10 -129.68 -111.17
N ALA A 280 37.68 -129.51 -112.37
CA ALA A 280 37.41 -130.46 -113.48
C ALA A 280 38.55 -131.44 -113.85
N PRO A 281 39.85 -131.13 -113.70
CA PRO A 281 40.82 -132.22 -113.72
C PRO A 281 42.09 -131.91 -112.91
N LEU A 282 42.30 -132.54 -111.74
CA LEU A 282 43.61 -133.01 -111.24
C LEU A 282 43.48 -133.75 -109.90
N ARG A 283 42.78 -134.87 -109.99
CA ARG A 283 42.59 -135.89 -108.93
C ARG A 283 43.85 -136.75 -108.68
N GLY A 284 45.06 -136.18 -108.71
CA GLY A 284 46.29 -136.96 -108.83
C GLY A 284 47.42 -136.77 -107.81
N GLN A 285 47.55 -135.64 -107.10
CA GLN A 285 48.82 -135.31 -106.41
C GLN A 285 48.65 -134.40 -105.16
N VAL A 286 47.98 -134.86 -104.08
CA VAL A 286 47.81 -134.04 -102.84
C VAL A 286 48.37 -134.68 -101.55
N GLU A 287 48.95 -135.89 -101.62
CA GLU A 287 49.66 -136.47 -100.46
C GLU A 287 50.98 -135.73 -100.11
N GLU A 288 51.51 -134.88 -100.99
CA GLU A 288 52.73 -134.08 -100.72
C GLU A 288 52.43 -132.72 -100.02
N LEU A 289 51.19 -132.21 -100.05
CA LEU A 289 50.83 -130.93 -99.43
C LEU A 289 50.42 -131.01 -97.95
N HIS A 290 50.19 -132.23 -97.42
CA HIS A 290 49.87 -132.43 -96.01
C HIS A 290 51.02 -132.03 -95.07
N ARG A 291 52.25 -131.89 -95.59
CA ARG A 291 53.43 -131.49 -94.81
C ARG A 291 53.58 -129.98 -94.64
N GLN A 292 52.84 -129.16 -95.41
CA GLN A 292 52.91 -127.68 -95.34
C GLN A 292 51.81 -127.06 -94.45
N ALA A 293 50.79 -127.83 -94.06
CA ALA A 293 49.65 -127.37 -93.27
C ALA A 293 49.97 -127.05 -91.79
N GLU A 294 51.12 -127.47 -91.26
CA GLU A 294 51.51 -127.15 -89.87
C GLU A 294 52.19 -125.77 -89.69
N LYS A 295 52.68 -125.14 -90.77
CA LYS A 295 53.29 -123.79 -90.66
C LYS A 295 52.28 -122.63 -90.61
N LEU A 296 51.06 -122.82 -91.11
CA LEU A 296 50.06 -121.74 -91.27
C LEU A 296 49.17 -121.50 -90.03
N ARG A 297 49.23 -122.35 -89.00
CA ARG A 297 48.49 -122.15 -87.74
C ARG A 297 49.17 -121.15 -86.78
N ALA A 298 50.47 -120.88 -86.94
CA ALA A 298 51.19 -119.93 -86.09
C ALA A 298 50.95 -118.46 -86.45
N ASP A 299 50.63 -118.15 -87.72
CA ASP A 299 50.41 -116.77 -88.19
C ASP A 299 49.00 -116.25 -87.86
N ALA A 300 48.02 -117.15 -87.68
CA ALA A 300 46.65 -116.79 -87.31
C ALA A 300 46.52 -116.26 -85.86
N GLU A 301 47.43 -116.65 -84.96
CA GLU A 301 47.45 -116.18 -83.57
C GLU A 301 48.06 -114.77 -83.41
N GLN A 302 48.93 -114.33 -84.33
CA GLN A 302 49.53 -112.98 -84.27
C GLN A 302 48.58 -111.86 -84.75
N HIS A 303 47.60 -112.17 -85.62
CA HIS A 303 46.62 -111.18 -86.10
C HIS A 303 45.47 -110.89 -85.13
N ALA A 304 45.15 -111.82 -84.22
CA ALA A 304 44.15 -111.57 -83.17
C ALA A 304 44.67 -110.66 -82.04
N ALA A 305 46.00 -110.61 -81.83
CA ALA A 305 46.64 -109.77 -80.83
C ALA A 305 46.80 -108.30 -81.28
N THR A 306 47.03 -108.06 -82.57
CA THR A 306 47.17 -106.72 -83.16
C THR A 306 45.84 -105.97 -83.20
N LEU A 307 44.74 -106.65 -83.52
CA LEU A 307 43.38 -106.07 -83.57
C LEU A 307 42.86 -105.59 -82.20
N LYS A 308 43.35 -106.17 -81.10
CA LYS A 308 42.98 -105.77 -79.73
C LYS A 308 43.74 -104.53 -79.25
N ALA A 309 45.00 -104.37 -79.67
CA ALA A 309 45.83 -103.23 -79.33
C ALA A 309 45.37 -101.93 -80.02
N ASP A 310 44.91 -102.03 -81.27
CA ASP A 310 44.42 -100.87 -82.03
C ASP A 310 43.09 -100.33 -81.47
N ALA A 311 42.22 -101.21 -80.95
CA ALA A 311 40.96 -100.81 -80.31
C ALA A 311 41.17 -100.05 -78.97
N GLU A 312 42.18 -100.43 -78.19
CA GLU A 312 42.56 -99.74 -76.95
C GLU A 312 43.23 -98.38 -77.22
N GLN A 313 44.00 -98.25 -78.30
CA GLN A 313 44.54 -96.95 -78.73
C GLN A 313 43.44 -95.98 -79.17
N HIS A 314 42.43 -96.42 -79.91
CA HIS A 314 41.33 -95.54 -80.32
C HIS A 314 40.44 -95.09 -79.15
N ALA A 315 40.18 -95.96 -78.17
CA ALA A 315 39.41 -95.60 -76.98
C ALA A 315 40.15 -94.58 -76.07
N SER A 316 41.48 -94.71 -75.95
CA SER A 316 42.29 -93.74 -75.18
C SER A 316 42.38 -92.37 -75.87
N THR A 317 42.45 -92.34 -77.20
CA THR A 317 42.52 -91.09 -77.99
C THR A 317 41.19 -90.32 -77.98
N LEU A 318 40.05 -91.02 -77.97
CA LEU A 318 38.72 -90.40 -77.82
C LEU A 318 38.50 -89.82 -76.43
N LYS A 319 39.04 -90.46 -75.39
CA LYS A 319 38.93 -89.96 -74.01
C LYS A 319 39.76 -88.71 -73.80
N THR A 320 40.99 -88.66 -74.32
CA THR A 320 41.87 -87.49 -74.17
C THR A 320 41.39 -86.27 -74.96
N THR A 321 40.77 -86.48 -76.13
CA THR A 321 40.15 -85.40 -76.91
C THR A 321 38.89 -84.84 -76.24
N ALA A 322 38.02 -85.70 -75.71
CA ALA A 322 36.84 -85.24 -74.95
C ALA A 322 37.20 -84.50 -73.64
N GLU A 323 38.26 -84.94 -72.94
CA GLU A 323 38.78 -84.25 -71.76
C GLU A 323 39.40 -82.89 -72.13
N ALA A 324 40.09 -82.78 -73.28
CA ALA A 324 40.62 -81.51 -73.78
C ALA A 324 39.52 -80.50 -74.15
N ASP A 325 38.46 -80.94 -74.83
CA ASP A 325 37.34 -80.08 -75.20
C ASP A 325 36.55 -79.57 -73.96
N ALA A 326 36.40 -80.43 -72.93
CA ALA A 326 35.75 -80.06 -71.68
C ALA A 326 36.58 -79.08 -70.82
N VAL A 327 37.91 -79.05 -70.99
CA VAL A 327 38.80 -78.06 -70.38
C VAL A 327 38.77 -76.75 -71.19
N ALA A 328 38.78 -76.84 -72.52
CA ALA A 328 38.69 -75.67 -73.40
C ALA A 328 37.39 -74.87 -73.19
N LEU A 329 36.24 -75.56 -73.09
CA LEU A 329 34.95 -74.92 -72.81
C LEU A 329 34.88 -74.26 -71.41
N ARG A 330 35.55 -74.85 -70.41
CA ARG A 330 35.63 -74.25 -69.07
C ARG A 330 36.54 -73.02 -69.04
N SER A 331 37.68 -73.08 -69.74
CA SER A 331 38.60 -71.94 -69.87
C SER A 331 37.94 -70.78 -70.62
N ALA A 332 37.18 -71.04 -71.68
CA ALA A 332 36.43 -70.02 -72.41
C ALA A 332 35.31 -69.40 -71.56
N ALA A 333 34.60 -70.21 -70.75
CA ALA A 333 33.59 -69.70 -69.83
C ALA A 333 34.19 -68.88 -68.68
N GLU A 334 35.39 -69.25 -68.18
CA GLU A 334 36.12 -68.45 -67.20
C GLU A 334 36.67 -67.14 -67.78
N GLU A 335 37.08 -67.13 -69.05
CA GLU A 335 37.51 -65.92 -69.77
C GLU A 335 36.37 -64.89 -69.93
N GLU A 336 35.15 -65.34 -70.20
CA GLU A 336 33.97 -64.46 -70.35
C GLU A 336 33.41 -63.96 -69.01
N VAL A 337 33.46 -64.78 -67.95
CA VAL A 337 32.91 -64.42 -66.62
C VAL A 337 33.87 -63.54 -65.80
N GLY A 338 35.19 -63.65 -66.04
CA GLY A 338 36.23 -62.83 -65.40
C GLY A 338 35.99 -61.31 -65.50
N PRO A 339 35.90 -60.72 -66.69
CA PRO A 339 35.72 -59.28 -66.88
C PRO A 339 34.37 -58.77 -66.35
N LEU A 340 33.31 -59.58 -66.46
CA LEU A 340 31.98 -59.23 -65.91
C LEU A 340 31.98 -59.16 -64.38
N ARG A 341 32.74 -60.02 -63.69
CA ARG A 341 32.90 -59.96 -62.22
C ARG A 341 33.69 -58.73 -61.79
N VAL A 342 34.75 -58.37 -62.52
CA VAL A 342 35.54 -57.16 -62.25
C VAL A 342 34.69 -55.90 -62.44
N GLN A 343 33.91 -55.81 -63.53
CA GLN A 343 33.00 -54.68 -63.74
C GLN A 343 31.90 -54.60 -62.68
N ALA A 344 31.33 -55.73 -62.24
CA ALA A 344 30.34 -55.74 -61.17
C ALA A 344 30.93 -55.27 -59.83
N GLU A 345 32.18 -55.60 -59.55
CA GLU A 345 32.88 -55.20 -58.32
C GLU A 345 33.34 -53.74 -58.35
N GLU A 346 33.72 -53.21 -59.53
CA GLU A 346 33.98 -51.78 -59.76
C GLU A 346 32.72 -50.93 -59.60
N LEU A 347 31.60 -51.30 -60.25
CA LEU A 347 30.32 -50.60 -60.09
C LEU A 347 29.83 -50.61 -58.63
N ARG A 348 30.11 -51.69 -57.89
CA ARG A 348 29.75 -51.79 -56.47
C ARG A 348 30.59 -50.84 -55.61
N LYS A 349 31.90 -50.72 -55.88
CA LYS A 349 32.78 -49.75 -55.20
C LYS A 349 32.39 -48.31 -55.52
N GLU A 350 32.12 -48.00 -56.79
CA GLU A 350 31.65 -46.67 -57.19
C GLU A 350 30.33 -46.30 -56.51
N ALA A 351 29.38 -47.25 -56.41
CA ALA A 351 28.12 -47.03 -55.69
C ALA A 351 28.34 -46.82 -54.19
N GLU A 352 29.20 -47.61 -53.54
CA GLU A 352 29.54 -47.44 -52.12
C GLU A 352 30.22 -46.08 -51.85
N GLU A 353 31.09 -45.63 -52.75
CA GLU A 353 31.81 -44.37 -52.63
C GLU A 353 30.89 -43.15 -52.88
N GLN A 354 29.95 -43.26 -53.83
CA GLN A 354 28.89 -42.27 -54.03
C GLN A 354 27.97 -42.15 -52.80
N VAL A 355 27.52 -43.28 -52.23
CA VAL A 355 26.70 -43.28 -51.01
C VAL A 355 27.47 -42.66 -49.84
N ARG A 356 28.75 -42.99 -49.69
CA ARG A 356 29.60 -42.42 -48.63
C ARG A 356 29.78 -40.90 -48.79
N SER A 357 29.97 -40.42 -50.01
CA SER A 357 30.09 -38.99 -50.30
C SER A 357 28.79 -38.21 -50.04
N GLN A 358 27.63 -38.83 -50.31
CA GLN A 358 26.31 -38.26 -50.04
C GLN A 358 26.05 -38.16 -48.54
N VAL A 359 26.42 -39.19 -47.77
CA VAL A 359 26.31 -39.21 -46.30
C VAL A 359 27.24 -38.14 -45.69
N ASP A 360 28.50 -38.07 -46.12
CA ASP A 360 29.45 -37.05 -45.64
C ASP A 360 28.97 -35.63 -45.96
N ARG A 361 28.31 -35.44 -47.11
CA ARG A 361 27.70 -34.15 -47.48
C ARG A 361 26.51 -33.82 -46.58
N ALA A 362 25.60 -34.76 -46.36
CA ALA A 362 24.45 -34.58 -45.48
C ALA A 362 24.88 -34.28 -44.04
N ASP A 363 25.94 -34.94 -43.54
CA ASP A 363 26.49 -34.69 -42.20
C ASP A 363 27.10 -33.29 -42.07
N ARG A 364 27.79 -32.80 -43.11
CA ARG A 364 28.32 -31.42 -43.13
C ARG A 364 27.22 -30.38 -43.19
N GLU A 365 26.18 -30.61 -43.99
CA GLU A 365 25.02 -29.72 -44.08
C GLU A 365 24.24 -29.70 -42.75
N ALA A 366 24.05 -30.86 -42.11
CA ALA A 366 23.44 -30.96 -40.78
C ALA A 366 24.28 -30.27 -39.70
N ALA A 367 25.62 -30.37 -39.76
CA ALA A 367 26.51 -29.68 -38.82
C ALA A 367 26.50 -28.15 -39.04
N ALA A 368 26.41 -27.68 -40.28
CA ALA A 368 26.28 -26.27 -40.61
C ALA A 368 24.95 -25.70 -40.07
N LEU A 369 23.82 -26.38 -40.34
CA LEU A 369 22.51 -26.00 -39.82
C LEU A 369 22.47 -25.92 -38.28
N ARG A 370 23.13 -26.86 -37.59
CA ARG A 370 23.23 -26.82 -36.12
C ARG A 370 24.02 -25.60 -35.63
N ARG A 371 25.15 -25.28 -36.26
CA ARG A 371 25.93 -24.08 -35.90
C ARG A 371 25.14 -22.80 -36.13
N ASP A 372 24.44 -22.69 -37.26
CA ASP A 372 23.62 -21.51 -37.57
C ASP A 372 22.48 -21.37 -36.55
N ALA A 373 21.82 -22.48 -36.19
CA ALA A 373 20.78 -22.49 -35.14
C ALA A 373 21.35 -22.07 -33.76
N GLU A 374 22.55 -22.53 -33.41
CA GLU A 374 23.23 -22.12 -32.17
C GLU A 374 23.62 -20.63 -32.17
N GLN A 375 24.06 -20.10 -33.31
CA GLN A 375 24.36 -18.67 -33.48
C GLN A 375 23.09 -17.82 -33.38
N HIS A 376 21.99 -18.23 -34.02
CA HIS A 376 20.71 -17.55 -33.88
C HIS A 376 20.20 -17.61 -32.44
N ALA A 377 20.31 -18.77 -31.76
CA ALA A 377 19.90 -18.91 -30.37
C ALA A 377 20.77 -18.08 -29.41
N SER A 378 22.04 -17.85 -29.72
CA SER A 378 22.90 -16.98 -28.90
C SER A 378 22.60 -15.50 -29.11
N LEU A 379 22.35 -15.07 -30.36
CA LEU A 379 21.88 -13.73 -30.70
C LEU A 379 20.54 -13.39 -30.04
N VAL A 380 19.57 -14.31 -30.08
CA VAL A 380 18.27 -14.14 -29.41
C VAL A 380 18.45 -14.06 -27.89
N ARG A 381 19.33 -14.88 -27.29
CA ARG A 381 19.61 -14.77 -25.85
C ARG A 381 20.30 -13.45 -25.48
N ALA A 382 21.23 -12.98 -26.29
CA ALA A 382 21.93 -11.71 -26.05
C ALA A 382 20.99 -10.51 -26.16
N THR A 383 20.10 -10.50 -27.15
CA THR A 383 19.07 -9.45 -27.31
C THR A 383 18.08 -9.44 -26.16
N ILE A 384 17.59 -10.62 -25.73
CA ILE A 384 16.70 -10.73 -24.56
C ILE A 384 17.39 -10.21 -23.28
N GLU A 385 18.66 -10.56 -23.04
CA GLU A 385 19.35 -10.05 -21.84
C GLU A 385 19.56 -8.53 -21.92
N GLN A 386 19.89 -7.99 -23.10
CA GLN A 386 20.04 -6.55 -23.31
C GLN A 386 18.71 -5.80 -23.09
N GLU A 387 17.59 -6.30 -23.61
CA GLU A 387 16.26 -5.75 -23.35
C GLU A 387 15.91 -5.84 -21.86
N ARG A 388 16.28 -6.94 -21.19
CA ARG A 388 16.05 -7.11 -19.75
C ARG A 388 16.90 -6.14 -18.92
N THR A 389 18.15 -5.86 -19.30
CA THR A 389 18.98 -4.86 -18.62
C THR A 389 18.40 -3.46 -18.80
N VAL A 390 17.99 -3.10 -20.02
CA VAL A 390 17.37 -1.80 -20.30
C VAL A 390 16.06 -1.63 -19.52
N ALA A 391 15.21 -2.67 -19.48
CA ALA A 391 13.96 -2.63 -18.71
C ALA A 391 14.20 -2.50 -17.21
N ARG A 392 15.23 -3.17 -16.67
CA ARG A 392 15.62 -3.04 -15.24
C ARG A 392 16.15 -1.66 -14.91
N GLU A 393 16.97 -1.07 -15.77
CA GLU A 393 17.51 0.27 -15.59
C GLU A 393 16.40 1.33 -15.69
N ALA A 394 15.46 1.18 -16.63
CA ALA A 394 14.30 2.05 -16.75
C ALA A 394 13.42 1.99 -15.49
N LEU A 395 13.09 0.78 -15.00
CA LEU A 395 12.33 0.62 -13.77
C LEU A 395 13.07 1.21 -12.56
N ALA A 396 14.39 1.01 -12.46
CA ALA A 396 15.19 1.59 -11.39
C ALA A 396 15.21 3.14 -11.45
N ALA A 397 15.19 3.72 -12.65
CA ALA A 397 15.11 5.16 -12.84
C ALA A 397 13.73 5.72 -12.43
N GLU A 398 12.63 5.07 -12.84
CA GLU A 398 11.28 5.45 -12.43
C GLU A 398 11.10 5.37 -10.91
N MET A 399 11.59 4.31 -10.27
CA MET A 399 11.53 4.16 -8.81
C MET A 399 12.34 5.23 -8.07
N ARG A 400 13.49 5.65 -8.63
CA ARG A 400 14.26 6.78 -8.09
C ARG A 400 13.50 8.09 -8.26
N GLN A 401 12.93 8.35 -9.44
CA GLN A 401 12.14 9.55 -9.69
C GLN A 401 10.93 9.64 -8.76
N SER A 402 10.21 8.54 -8.55
CA SER A 402 9.08 8.47 -7.61
C SER A 402 9.53 8.73 -6.17
N ARG A 403 10.68 8.18 -5.75
CA ARG A 403 11.24 8.43 -4.41
C ARG A 403 11.65 9.90 -4.23
N ASP A 404 12.34 10.47 -5.21
CA ASP A 404 12.80 11.86 -5.16
C ASP A 404 11.60 12.82 -5.15
N ALA A 405 10.55 12.52 -5.93
CA ALA A 405 9.29 13.27 -5.89
C ALA A 405 8.60 13.18 -4.52
N ALA A 406 8.46 11.98 -3.96
CA ALA A 406 7.88 11.79 -2.62
C ALA A 406 8.69 12.51 -1.54
N GLN A 407 10.02 12.51 -1.64
CA GLN A 407 10.90 13.22 -0.71
C GLN A 407 10.80 14.74 -0.85
N ALA A 408 10.62 15.25 -2.07
CA ALA A 408 10.36 16.67 -2.32
C ALA A 408 9.00 17.09 -1.73
N GLU A 409 7.95 16.27 -1.90
CA GLU A 409 6.63 16.53 -1.30
C GLU A 409 6.68 16.52 0.23
N LEU A 410 7.35 15.54 0.85
CA LEU A 410 7.55 15.52 2.31
C LEU A 410 8.30 16.75 2.81
N THR A 411 9.31 17.21 2.07
CA THR A 411 10.06 18.42 2.41
C THR A 411 9.18 19.67 2.28
N ALA A 412 8.36 19.76 1.24
CA ALA A 412 7.43 20.85 1.04
C ALA A 412 6.35 20.90 2.13
N ILE A 413 5.81 19.75 2.53
CA ILE A 413 4.85 19.66 3.65
C ILE A 413 5.50 20.13 4.95
N ARG A 414 6.72 19.67 5.26
CA ARG A 414 7.46 20.11 6.45
C ARG A 414 7.66 21.62 6.48
N GLN A 415 8.14 22.19 5.38
CA GLN A 415 8.32 23.65 5.26
C GLN A 415 7.00 24.41 5.39
N ALA A 416 5.91 23.91 4.80
CA ALA A 416 4.60 24.52 4.95
C ALA A 416 4.10 24.46 6.40
N THR A 417 4.29 23.33 7.09
CA THR A 417 3.92 23.19 8.51
C THR A 417 4.75 24.09 9.42
N GLU A 418 6.06 24.22 9.17
CA GLU A 418 6.94 25.13 9.92
C GLU A 418 6.56 26.60 9.68
N ALA A 419 6.26 26.97 8.44
CA ALA A 419 5.81 28.32 8.09
C ALA A 419 4.47 28.64 8.76
N TYR A 420 3.53 27.71 8.75
CA TYR A 420 2.24 27.87 9.44
C TYR A 420 2.42 27.99 10.95
N ALA A 421 3.26 27.16 11.57
CA ALA A 421 3.56 27.26 13.00
C ALA A 421 4.27 28.58 13.36
N ALA A 422 5.16 29.09 12.51
CA ALA A 422 5.78 30.40 12.68
C ALA A 422 4.76 31.54 12.56
N GLN A 423 3.83 31.46 11.61
CA GLN A 423 2.76 32.43 11.45
C GLN A 423 1.83 32.45 12.67
N MET A 424 1.44 31.28 13.19
CA MET A 424 0.61 31.18 14.40
C MET A 424 1.32 31.75 15.62
N ARG A 425 2.63 31.48 15.79
CA ARG A 425 3.43 32.07 16.88
C ARG A 425 3.52 33.59 16.77
N SER A 426 3.80 34.12 15.57
CA SER A 426 3.87 35.56 15.35
C SER A 426 2.52 36.26 15.58
N ALA A 427 1.41 35.63 15.17
CA ALA A 427 0.08 36.14 15.45
C ALA A 427 -0.23 36.15 16.96
N ALA A 428 0.06 35.04 17.66
CA ALA A 428 -0.11 34.95 19.11
C ALA A 428 0.76 35.98 19.86
N GLU A 429 1.99 36.23 19.41
CA GLU A 429 2.87 37.23 20.00
C GLU A 429 2.38 38.67 19.73
N SER A 430 1.85 38.94 18.53
CA SER A 430 1.21 40.22 18.20
C SER A 430 -0.04 40.46 19.05
N ASP A 431 -0.86 39.44 19.28
CA ASP A 431 -2.04 39.56 20.14
C ASP A 431 -1.65 39.71 21.61
N ALA A 432 -0.66 38.97 22.10
CA ALA A 432 -0.15 39.12 23.46
C ALA A 432 0.46 40.51 23.70
N THR A 433 1.21 41.06 22.73
CA THR A 433 1.75 42.43 22.83
C THR A 433 0.66 43.48 22.78
N ARG A 434 -0.37 43.30 21.95
CA ARG A 434 -1.55 44.18 21.91
C ARG A 434 -2.31 44.17 23.23
N LEU A 435 -2.63 42.98 23.76
CA LEU A 435 -3.34 42.84 25.05
C LEU A 435 -2.55 43.43 26.22
N ARG A 436 -1.22 43.23 26.25
CA ARG A 436 -0.35 43.90 27.23
C ARG A 436 -0.34 45.42 27.08
N GLY A 437 -0.38 45.92 25.86
CA GLY A 437 -0.49 47.36 25.58
C GLY A 437 -1.81 47.94 26.05
N GLU A 438 -2.93 47.25 25.81
CA GLU A 438 -4.27 47.63 26.28
C GLU A 438 -4.32 47.60 27.82
N ALA A 439 -3.79 46.57 28.47
CA ALA A 439 -3.73 46.49 29.93
C ALA A 439 -2.85 47.60 30.53
N ALA A 440 -1.70 47.92 29.93
CA ALA A 440 -0.85 49.02 30.37
C ALA A 440 -1.54 50.39 30.22
N ALA A 441 -2.31 50.60 29.15
CA ALA A 441 -3.10 51.81 28.96
C ALA A 441 -4.20 51.95 30.02
N MET A 442 -4.93 50.85 30.30
CA MET A 442 -5.95 50.83 31.35
C MET A 442 -5.36 51.09 32.74
N HIS A 443 -4.18 50.52 33.05
CA HIS A 443 -3.47 50.82 34.29
C HIS A 443 -3.04 52.28 34.38
N ALA A 444 -2.52 52.86 33.30
CA ALA A 444 -2.13 54.27 33.28
C ALA A 444 -3.34 55.20 33.47
N GLU A 445 -4.51 54.83 32.93
CA GLU A 445 -5.77 55.57 33.13
C GLU A 445 -6.28 55.44 34.56
N ALA A 446 -6.21 54.25 35.16
CA ALA A 446 -6.55 54.03 36.57
C ALA A 446 -5.65 54.85 37.52
N GLU A 447 -4.34 54.93 37.23
CA GLU A 447 -3.41 55.76 38.02
C GLU A 447 -3.69 57.26 37.86
N ARG A 448 -4.10 57.72 36.67
CA ARG A 448 -4.56 59.10 36.48
C ARG A 448 -5.82 59.39 37.28
N MET A 449 -6.83 58.51 37.21
CA MET A 449 -8.08 58.66 37.97
C MET A 449 -7.83 58.66 39.48
N ARG A 450 -6.89 57.85 39.98
CA ARG A 450 -6.43 57.94 41.39
C ARG A 450 -5.77 59.27 41.69
N GLY A 451 -4.89 59.75 40.81
CA GLY A 451 -4.29 61.07 40.95
C GLY A 451 -5.35 62.18 41.07
N ASP A 452 -6.33 62.18 40.19
CA ASP A 452 -7.45 63.14 40.20
C ASP A 452 -8.30 63.00 41.48
N ALA A 453 -8.60 61.78 41.92
CA ALA A 453 -9.29 61.53 43.18
C ALA A 453 -8.51 62.08 44.39
N THR A 454 -7.18 61.90 44.44
CA THR A 454 -6.36 62.47 45.53
C THR A 454 -6.36 63.99 45.53
N GLN A 455 -6.39 64.63 44.35
CA GLN A 455 -6.51 66.08 44.22
C GLN A 455 -7.87 66.57 44.74
N LEU A 456 -8.97 65.92 44.33
CA LEU A 456 -10.31 66.22 44.83
C LEU A 456 -10.43 66.05 46.35
N VAL A 457 -9.81 65.00 46.92
CA VAL A 457 -9.74 64.81 48.38
C VAL A 457 -8.96 65.93 49.07
N ALA A 458 -7.86 66.40 48.47
CA ALA A 458 -7.11 67.54 49.00
C ALA A 458 -7.93 68.85 48.93
N GLU A 459 -8.63 69.10 47.82
CA GLU A 459 -9.55 70.24 47.66
C GLU A 459 -10.68 70.18 48.69
N LEU A 460 -11.24 69.00 48.95
CA LEU A 460 -12.24 68.78 49.99
C LEU A 460 -11.73 69.10 51.38
N HIS A 461 -10.50 68.67 51.70
CA HIS A 461 -9.87 69.02 52.96
C HIS A 461 -9.68 70.53 53.08
N GLN A 462 -9.26 71.21 52.02
CA GLN A 462 -9.14 72.67 52.01
C GLN A 462 -10.50 73.34 52.23
N LEU A 463 -11.53 72.97 51.47
CA LEU A 463 -12.88 73.52 51.61
C LEU A 463 -13.47 73.28 53.00
N ARG A 464 -13.19 72.14 53.64
CA ARG A 464 -13.58 71.88 55.03
C ARG A 464 -12.86 72.82 56.01
N THR A 465 -11.56 73.02 55.83
CA THR A 465 -10.82 73.98 56.67
C THR A 465 -11.32 75.41 56.50
N GLU A 466 -11.64 75.82 55.27
CA GLU A 466 -12.25 77.13 54.98
C GLU A 466 -13.65 77.23 55.60
N SER A 467 -14.47 76.19 55.53
CA SER A 467 -15.78 76.13 56.16
C SER A 467 -15.69 76.24 57.68
N ASP A 468 -14.76 75.53 58.33
CA ASP A 468 -14.55 75.60 59.78
C ASP A 468 -14.04 76.98 60.22
N GLN A 469 -13.19 77.62 59.41
CA GLN A 469 -12.77 79.01 59.64
C GLN A 469 -13.94 79.99 59.52
N LEU A 470 -14.79 79.83 58.50
CA LEU A 470 -16.00 80.66 58.33
C LEU A 470 -16.99 80.46 59.47
N ARG A 471 -17.17 79.22 59.96
CA ARG A 471 -17.98 78.92 61.15
C ARG A 471 -17.43 79.58 62.42
N ALA A 472 -16.11 79.56 62.61
CA ALA A 472 -15.46 80.24 63.72
C ALA A 472 -15.64 81.77 63.62
N GLN A 473 -15.54 82.34 62.42
CA GLN A 473 -15.82 83.76 62.16
C GLN A 473 -17.29 84.11 62.44
N LEU A 474 -18.24 83.29 62.01
CA LEU A 474 -19.67 83.43 62.30
C LEU A 474 -19.93 83.38 63.81
N ALA A 475 -19.36 82.42 64.53
CA ALA A 475 -19.50 82.31 65.98
C ALA A 475 -18.94 83.56 66.70
N LYS A 476 -17.81 84.09 66.23
CA LYS A 476 -17.25 85.34 66.75
C LYS A 476 -18.14 86.53 66.45
N ALA A 477 -18.63 86.68 65.22
CA ALA A 477 -19.52 87.76 64.83
C ALA A 477 -20.86 87.70 65.60
N HIS A 478 -21.38 86.49 65.87
CA HIS A 478 -22.55 86.29 66.73
C HIS A 478 -22.29 86.76 68.16
N LYS A 479 -21.12 86.44 68.72
CA LYS A 479 -20.71 86.90 70.04
C LYS A 479 -20.57 88.42 70.10
N ASP A 480 -19.90 89.03 69.11
CA ASP A 480 -19.72 90.48 69.03
C ASP A 480 -21.08 91.20 68.85
N ALA A 481 -22.02 90.60 68.12
CA ALA A 481 -23.39 91.10 67.96
C ALA A 481 -24.21 91.01 69.26
N GLU A 482 -24.11 89.90 70.00
CA GLU A 482 -24.73 89.75 71.33
C GLU A 482 -24.14 90.74 72.35
N GLU A 483 -22.82 90.95 72.34
CA GLU A 483 -22.15 91.97 73.17
C GLU A 483 -22.61 93.39 72.78
N ALA A 484 -22.76 93.69 71.49
CA ALA A 484 -23.29 94.97 71.02
C ALA A 484 -24.77 95.16 71.41
N ARG A 485 -25.57 94.10 71.38
CA ARG A 485 -26.99 94.11 71.77
C ARG A 485 -27.15 94.32 73.27
N THR A 486 -26.41 93.58 74.08
CA THR A 486 -26.40 93.75 75.54
C THR A 486 -25.91 95.14 75.94
N ALA A 487 -24.86 95.66 75.30
CA ALA A 487 -24.42 97.06 75.48
C ALA A 487 -25.47 98.10 75.05
N ALA A 488 -26.25 97.81 74.00
CA ALA A 488 -27.37 98.65 73.57
C ALA A 488 -28.53 98.62 74.58
N GLU A 489 -28.87 97.44 75.11
CA GLU A 489 -29.89 97.24 76.15
C GLU A 489 -29.47 97.91 77.48
N GLU A 490 -28.20 97.81 77.89
CA GLU A 490 -27.64 98.53 79.03
C GLU A 490 -27.65 100.05 78.83
N ALA A 491 -27.28 100.53 77.64
CA ALA A 491 -27.33 101.96 77.31
C ALA A 491 -28.77 102.49 77.29
N GLN A 492 -29.75 101.67 76.87
CA GLN A 492 -31.18 101.99 76.95
C GLN A 492 -31.69 101.96 78.39
N ALA A 493 -31.25 101.01 79.22
CA ALA A 493 -31.60 100.95 80.65
C ALA A 493 -31.02 102.14 81.44
N GLU A 494 -29.79 102.57 81.13
CA GLU A 494 -29.20 103.80 81.67
C GLU A 494 -29.94 105.06 81.23
N LEU A 495 -30.39 105.12 79.96
CA LEU A 495 -31.24 106.21 79.46
C LEU A 495 -32.59 106.26 80.20
N ALA A 496 -33.18 105.10 80.52
CA ALA A 496 -34.45 104.99 81.26
C ALA A 496 -34.34 105.41 82.74
N LYS A 497 -33.15 105.33 83.35
CA LYS A 497 -32.89 105.79 84.73
C LYS A 497 -32.76 107.33 84.83
N VAL A 498 -32.56 108.04 83.73
CA VAL A 498 -32.49 109.51 83.70
C VAL A 498 -33.90 110.12 83.72
N ARG A 499 -34.48 110.26 84.92
CA ARG A 499 -35.70 111.06 85.16
C ARG A 499 -35.32 112.56 85.28
N PRO A 500 -35.94 113.49 84.53
CA PRO A 500 -35.46 114.88 84.49
C PRO A 500 -36.06 115.72 85.63
N PRO A 501 -35.24 116.49 86.37
CA PRO A 501 -35.64 117.77 86.93
C PRO A 501 -35.13 118.93 86.05
N ALA A 502 -35.90 120.01 86.02
CA ALA A 502 -35.70 121.17 85.16
C ALA A 502 -34.27 121.74 85.21
N GLY A 503 -33.65 121.90 84.04
CA GLY A 503 -32.52 122.81 83.82
C GLY A 503 -31.14 122.36 84.34
N ALA A 504 -30.54 121.32 83.76
CA ALA A 504 -29.06 121.12 83.69
C ALA A 504 -28.60 119.82 82.96
N GLY A 505 -29.49 118.98 82.41
CA GLY A 505 -29.14 117.62 81.93
C GLY A 505 -28.74 117.44 80.45
N GLY A 506 -28.59 118.51 79.67
CA GLY A 506 -28.49 118.41 78.19
C GLY A 506 -27.23 117.75 77.63
N LYS A 507 -26.15 117.56 78.40
CA LYS A 507 -24.94 116.85 77.95
C LYS A 507 -25.02 115.34 78.19
N GLN A 508 -25.58 114.91 79.32
CA GLN A 508 -25.69 113.49 79.67
C GLN A 508 -26.74 112.74 78.83
N VAL A 509 -27.88 113.38 78.55
CA VAL A 509 -28.90 112.78 77.66
C VAL A 509 -28.39 112.69 76.22
N ARG A 510 -27.66 113.70 75.72
CA ARG A 510 -27.05 113.65 74.38
C ARG A 510 -25.94 112.61 74.28
N SER A 511 -25.08 112.47 75.30
CA SER A 511 -24.05 111.43 75.29
C SER A 511 -24.62 110.02 75.46
N ALA A 512 -25.70 109.84 76.22
CA ALA A 512 -26.42 108.57 76.30
C ALA A 512 -27.14 108.24 74.98
N THR A 513 -27.82 109.21 74.35
CA THR A 513 -28.47 109.02 73.05
C THR A 513 -27.45 108.72 71.93
N GLN A 514 -26.29 109.40 71.94
CA GLN A 514 -25.19 109.09 71.02
C GLN A 514 -24.59 107.69 71.26
N ARG A 515 -24.51 107.23 72.52
CA ARG A 515 -24.08 105.85 72.83
C ARG A 515 -25.08 104.81 72.36
N VAL A 516 -26.39 105.04 72.56
CA VAL A 516 -27.45 104.15 72.04
C VAL A 516 -27.43 104.13 70.51
N LYS A 517 -27.28 105.29 69.86
CA LYS A 517 -27.17 105.37 68.40
C LYS A 517 -25.92 104.64 67.88
N ALA A 518 -24.76 104.86 68.50
CA ALA A 518 -23.53 104.17 68.12
C ALA A 518 -23.61 102.65 68.40
N ALA A 519 -24.30 102.22 69.45
CA ALA A 519 -24.53 100.80 69.74
C ALA A 519 -25.48 100.16 68.72
N ALA A 520 -26.55 100.85 68.33
CA ALA A 520 -27.48 100.39 67.29
C ALA A 520 -26.81 100.33 65.90
N GLU A 521 -25.99 101.32 65.55
CA GLU A 521 -25.20 101.30 64.29
C GLU A 521 -24.17 100.16 64.28
N ARG A 522 -23.55 99.84 65.42
CA ARG A 522 -22.67 98.66 65.55
C ARG A 522 -23.44 97.34 65.45
N ALA A 523 -24.63 97.26 66.04
CA ALA A 523 -25.47 96.06 65.95
C ALA A 523 -25.98 95.82 64.51
N ALA A 524 -26.35 96.88 63.79
CA ALA A 524 -26.73 96.80 62.38
C ALA A 524 -25.55 96.36 61.49
N ALA A 525 -24.38 96.97 61.66
CA ALA A 525 -23.18 96.57 60.93
C ALA A 525 -22.73 95.12 61.24
N ALA A 526 -22.94 94.65 62.47
CA ALA A 526 -22.69 93.27 62.85
C ALA A 526 -23.70 92.29 62.21
N ALA A 527 -24.97 92.70 62.07
CA ALA A 527 -25.99 91.89 61.39
C ALA A 527 -25.73 91.76 59.89
N ASP A 528 -25.33 92.84 59.21
CA ASP A 528 -24.95 92.80 57.80
C ASP A 528 -23.70 91.92 57.59
N GLY A 529 -22.70 92.04 58.47
CA GLY A 529 -21.52 91.16 58.44
C GLY A 529 -21.82 89.69 58.71
N LEU A 530 -22.86 89.38 59.51
CA LEU A 530 -23.34 88.02 59.74
C LEU A 530 -24.04 87.43 58.51
N ALA A 531 -24.84 88.23 57.80
CA ALA A 531 -25.50 87.80 56.56
C ALA A 531 -24.47 87.44 55.48
N ASP A 532 -23.49 88.32 55.24
CA ASP A 532 -22.43 88.08 54.25
C ASP A 532 -21.53 86.88 54.62
N ALA A 533 -21.35 86.60 55.91
CA ALA A 533 -20.58 85.45 56.38
C ALA A 533 -21.38 84.14 56.25
N ALA A 534 -22.69 84.18 56.46
CA ALA A 534 -23.58 83.02 56.32
C ALA A 534 -23.71 82.57 54.85
N GLU A 535 -23.85 83.53 53.93
CA GLU A 535 -23.91 83.23 52.49
C GLU A 535 -22.62 82.59 51.98
N ARG A 536 -21.46 83.07 52.43
CA ARG A 536 -20.15 82.47 52.12
C ARG A 536 -20.01 81.06 52.70
N ALA A 537 -20.46 80.83 53.93
CA ALA A 537 -20.43 79.51 54.55
C ALA A 537 -21.32 78.49 53.80
N GLU A 538 -22.50 78.90 53.35
CA GLU A 538 -23.38 78.03 52.58
C GLU A 538 -22.81 77.71 51.19
N ALA A 539 -22.23 78.69 50.49
CA ALA A 539 -21.57 78.49 49.21
C ALA A 539 -20.38 77.50 49.31
N THR A 540 -19.54 77.64 50.34
CA THR A 540 -18.44 76.68 50.59
C THR A 540 -18.94 75.28 50.94
N GLY A 541 -20.06 75.16 51.65
CA GLY A 541 -20.71 73.88 51.96
C GLY A 541 -21.18 73.13 50.71
N ARG A 542 -21.88 73.82 49.80
CA ARG A 542 -22.33 73.21 48.53
C ARG A 542 -21.15 72.79 47.64
N SER A 543 -20.08 73.59 47.61
CA SER A 543 -18.87 73.25 46.86
C SER A 543 -18.14 72.02 47.44
N ALA A 544 -18.15 71.86 48.76
CA ALA A 544 -17.59 70.68 49.43
C ALA A 544 -18.45 69.42 49.21
N GLU A 545 -19.77 69.53 49.16
CA GLU A 545 -20.63 68.39 48.82
C GLU A 545 -20.41 67.92 47.37
N SER A 546 -20.32 68.85 46.41
CA SER A 546 -20.06 68.49 45.01
C SER A 546 -18.69 67.84 44.80
N ALA A 547 -17.66 68.32 45.49
CA ALA A 547 -16.33 67.71 45.40
C ALA A 547 -16.28 66.32 46.07
N GLY A 548 -17.13 66.09 47.09
CA GLY A 548 -17.25 64.82 47.80
C GLY A 548 -17.78 63.72 46.89
N VAL A 549 -18.89 64.02 46.22
CA VAL A 549 -19.52 63.12 45.24
C VAL A 549 -18.59 62.84 44.06
N ALA A 550 -17.84 63.85 43.59
CA ALA A 550 -16.89 63.69 42.50
C ALA A 550 -15.68 62.79 42.89
N ALA A 551 -15.15 62.93 44.11
CA ALA A 551 -14.06 62.10 44.60
C ALA A 551 -14.47 60.62 44.74
N GLU A 552 -15.66 60.35 45.29
CA GLU A 552 -16.18 58.99 45.45
C GLU A 552 -16.46 58.32 44.10
N ALA A 553 -17.01 59.06 43.13
CA ALA A 553 -17.22 58.55 41.77
C ALA A 553 -15.89 58.24 41.04
N ALA A 554 -14.85 59.05 41.24
CA ALA A 554 -13.53 58.84 40.65
C ALA A 554 -12.83 57.59 41.24
N GLU A 555 -12.98 57.35 42.55
CA GLU A 555 -12.41 56.18 43.22
C GLU A 555 -13.06 54.87 42.75
N VAL A 556 -14.40 54.82 42.67
CA VAL A 556 -15.15 53.66 42.16
C VAL A 556 -14.77 53.35 40.71
N SER A 557 -14.58 54.39 39.89
CA SER A 557 -14.19 54.24 38.48
C SER A 557 -12.74 53.73 38.33
N ALA A 558 -11.83 54.16 39.21
CA ALA A 558 -10.45 53.68 39.24
C ALA A 558 -10.34 52.22 39.68
N GLU A 559 -11.16 51.79 40.66
CA GLU A 559 -11.22 50.40 41.12
C GLU A 559 -11.74 49.46 40.02
N ALA A 560 -12.77 49.89 39.28
CA ALA A 560 -13.32 49.15 38.15
C ALA A 560 -12.31 48.99 37.00
N ALA A 561 -11.58 50.07 36.65
CA ALA A 561 -10.55 50.03 35.61
C ALA A 561 -9.38 49.10 35.98
N LYS A 562 -8.98 49.08 37.26
CA LYS A 562 -7.95 48.16 37.76
C LYS A 562 -8.40 46.69 37.68
N ALA A 563 -9.61 46.38 38.12
CA ALA A 563 -10.15 45.02 38.07
C ALA A 563 -10.26 44.50 36.62
N GLN A 564 -10.59 45.38 35.68
CA GLN A 564 -10.65 45.04 34.26
C GLN A 564 -9.26 44.77 33.66
N ALA A 565 -8.23 45.53 34.08
CA ALA A 565 -6.85 45.30 33.67
C ALA A 565 -6.26 43.99 34.23
N GLU A 566 -6.54 43.65 35.50
CA GLU A 566 -6.12 42.38 36.11
C GLU A 566 -6.71 41.17 35.37
N LYS A 567 -7.99 41.24 34.98
CA LYS A 567 -8.66 40.19 34.20
C LYS A 567 -8.04 39.99 32.80
N LEU A 568 -7.61 41.07 32.15
CA LEU A 568 -6.91 41.00 30.86
C LEU A 568 -5.52 40.36 31.00
N ILE A 569 -4.80 40.65 32.09
CA ILE A 569 -3.49 40.06 32.36
C ILE A 569 -3.60 38.55 32.64
N GLU A 570 -4.57 38.13 33.45
CA GLU A 570 -4.81 36.70 33.75
C GLU A 570 -5.13 35.88 32.49
N SER A 571 -5.80 36.49 31.50
CA SER A 571 -6.06 35.85 30.20
C SER A 571 -4.81 35.70 29.29
N THR A 572 -3.69 36.31 29.66
CA THR A 572 -2.41 36.26 28.91
C THR A 572 -1.34 35.36 29.54
N ASP A 573 -1.66 34.65 30.63
CA ASP A 573 -0.72 33.79 31.35
C ASP A 573 -0.49 32.47 30.56
N PRO A 574 0.76 32.16 30.13
CA PRO A 574 1.03 31.03 29.24
C PRO A 574 0.76 29.64 29.83
N GLU A 575 0.63 29.51 31.15
CA GLU A 575 0.32 28.23 31.82
C GLU A 575 -1.18 27.86 31.75
N ASN A 576 -2.08 28.83 31.51
CA ASN A 576 -3.53 28.62 31.54
C ASN A 576 -4.18 28.56 30.14
N SER A 577 -3.37 28.67 29.08
CA SER A 577 -3.80 28.43 27.70
C SER A 577 -3.60 26.94 27.39
N GLU A 578 -4.70 26.18 27.32
CA GLU A 578 -4.71 24.75 26.93
C GLU A 578 -4.00 24.47 25.59
N VAL A 579 -3.75 25.51 24.79
CA VAL A 579 -3.08 25.44 23.48
C VAL A 579 -1.57 25.21 23.61
N THR A 580 -0.92 25.65 24.70
CA THR A 580 0.54 25.55 24.88
C THR A 580 0.99 24.17 25.35
N ALA A 581 0.17 23.48 26.14
CA ALA A 581 0.46 22.12 26.64
C ALA A 581 0.44 21.05 25.53
N ALA A 582 -0.36 21.27 24.47
CA ALA A 582 -0.39 20.35 23.33
C ALA A 582 0.84 20.48 22.42
N VAL A 583 1.48 21.65 22.37
CA VAL A 583 2.66 21.91 21.51
C VAL A 583 3.96 21.46 22.19
N THR A 584 4.08 21.56 23.52
CA THR A 584 5.24 21.06 24.26
C THR A 584 5.31 19.53 24.31
N ALA A 585 4.18 18.82 24.28
CA ALA A 585 4.16 17.36 24.15
C ALA A 585 4.69 16.86 22.78
N ALA A 586 4.54 17.67 21.71
CA ALA A 586 5.09 17.36 20.38
C ALA A 586 6.58 17.68 20.26
N ALA A 587 7.12 18.55 21.12
CA ALA A 587 8.55 18.93 21.14
C ALA A 587 9.44 17.96 21.93
N ALA A 588 8.88 16.98 22.65
CA ALA A 588 9.62 15.99 23.43
C ALA A 588 10.05 14.74 22.63
N ALA A 589 9.73 14.65 21.34
CA ALA A 589 10.27 13.62 20.45
C ALA A 589 11.57 14.13 19.81
N ASP A 590 12.70 13.74 20.38
CA ASP A 590 14.05 14.10 19.92
C ASP A 590 14.33 13.51 18.51
N PRO A 591 14.69 14.31 17.50
CA PRO A 591 14.88 13.88 16.11
C PRO A 591 16.12 13.01 15.83
N ASP A 592 17.04 12.79 16.78
CA ASP A 592 18.30 12.06 16.55
C ASP A 592 18.24 10.54 16.80
N SER A 593 17.09 9.97 17.21
CA SER A 593 16.95 8.52 17.39
C SER A 593 16.90 7.79 16.03
N THR A 594 18.04 7.22 15.61
CA THR A 594 18.18 6.55 14.32
C THR A 594 17.82 5.06 14.44
N GLN A 595 16.62 4.69 13.97
CA GLN A 595 16.21 3.28 13.84
C GLN A 595 16.43 2.77 12.42
N VAL A 596 17.32 1.81 12.24
CA VAL A 596 17.57 1.15 10.93
C VAL A 596 16.66 -0.08 10.80
N VAL A 597 15.44 0.13 10.32
CA VAL A 597 14.51 -0.95 9.97
C VAL A 597 14.75 -1.37 8.53
N LYS A 598 15.23 -2.61 8.30
CA LYS A 598 15.29 -3.17 6.96
C LYS A 598 13.88 -3.64 6.55
N PRO A 599 13.41 -3.33 5.33
CA PRO A 599 12.08 -3.75 4.89
C PRO A 599 11.98 -5.28 4.89
N ALA A 600 10.90 -5.81 5.45
CA ALA A 600 10.55 -7.22 5.32
C ALA A 600 10.34 -7.55 3.83
N SER A 601 10.74 -8.74 3.41
CA SER A 601 10.58 -9.19 2.02
C SER A 601 9.13 -9.48 1.61
N ASP A 602 8.16 -9.38 2.54
CA ASP A 602 6.77 -9.78 2.35
C ASP A 602 5.78 -8.83 3.08
N PRO A 603 4.71 -8.33 2.42
CA PRO A 603 3.73 -7.39 2.98
C PRO A 603 2.86 -7.88 4.15
N ASP A 604 2.76 -9.19 4.41
CA ASP A 604 1.86 -9.75 5.46
C ASP A 604 2.55 -9.96 6.83
N SER A 605 3.82 -9.61 6.99
CA SER A 605 4.56 -9.79 8.25
C SER A 605 4.34 -8.62 9.23
N THR A 606 3.83 -8.90 10.43
CA THR A 606 3.56 -7.88 11.46
C THR A 606 4.67 -7.85 12.51
N GLN A 607 5.36 -6.71 12.66
CA GLN A 607 6.39 -6.50 13.67
C GLN A 607 5.92 -5.48 14.71
N VAL A 608 6.02 -5.82 16.00
CA VAL A 608 5.68 -4.92 17.11
C VAL A 608 6.96 -4.58 17.89
N VAL A 609 7.41 -3.34 17.77
CA VAL A 609 8.61 -2.83 18.44
C VAL A 609 8.19 -1.79 19.48
N LYS A 610 8.71 -1.91 20.71
CA LYS A 610 8.52 -0.88 21.76
C LYS A 610 9.67 0.13 21.71
N PRO A 611 9.44 1.43 21.99
CA PRO A 611 10.49 2.43 22.03
C PRO A 611 11.54 2.09 23.10
N ALA A 612 12.82 2.28 22.78
CA ALA A 612 13.89 2.17 23.76
C ALA A 612 13.82 3.35 24.74
N ALA A 613 14.10 3.10 26.02
CA ALA A 613 14.11 4.11 27.07
C ALA A 613 15.43 4.91 27.15
N ASP A 614 16.42 4.59 26.30
CA ASP A 614 17.78 5.14 26.35
C ASP A 614 18.13 5.82 25.01
N PRO A 615 18.58 7.10 25.01
CA PRO A 615 18.84 7.88 23.79
C PRO A 615 20.02 7.40 22.92
N ASP A 616 20.96 6.60 23.43
CA ASP A 616 22.18 6.19 22.68
C ASP A 616 22.16 4.74 22.16
N SER A 617 21.05 4.02 22.25
CA SER A 617 20.98 2.59 21.88
C SER A 617 20.71 2.37 20.38
N THR A 618 21.59 1.63 19.69
CA THR A 618 21.39 1.19 18.29
C THR A 618 20.83 -0.24 18.24
N GLN A 619 19.60 -0.42 17.74
CA GLN A 619 18.98 -1.74 17.56
C GLN A 619 18.99 -2.17 16.08
N VAL A 620 19.50 -3.39 15.79
CA VAL A 620 19.54 -3.96 14.43
C VAL A 620 18.77 -5.29 14.42
N VAL A 621 17.60 -5.31 13.77
CA VAL A 621 16.74 -6.50 13.66
C VAL A 621 16.99 -7.23 12.34
N GLY A 622 17.27 -8.53 12.39
CA GLY A 622 17.47 -9.40 11.21
C GLY A 622 16.18 -9.96 10.62
N THR A 623 16.22 -10.39 9.36
CA THR A 623 15.06 -10.91 8.60
C THR A 623 14.51 -12.22 9.18
N ALA A 624 13.20 -12.29 9.43
CA ALA A 624 12.50 -13.52 9.76
C ALA A 624 12.37 -14.41 8.50
N GLY A 625 12.79 -15.68 8.60
CA GLY A 625 12.71 -16.66 7.50
C GLY A 625 11.39 -17.45 7.42
N ASP A 626 10.52 -17.34 8.43
CA ASP A 626 9.28 -18.14 8.55
C ASP A 626 8.02 -17.26 8.52
N PRO A 627 7.05 -17.53 7.63
CA PRO A 627 5.82 -16.76 7.48
C PRO A 627 4.85 -16.78 8.69
N ASN A 628 5.09 -17.59 9.74
CA ASN A 628 4.18 -17.67 10.92
C ASN A 628 4.83 -17.35 12.27
N SER A 629 6.05 -16.79 12.31
CA SER A 629 6.74 -16.49 13.58
C SER A 629 6.39 -15.09 14.10
N THR A 630 5.83 -15.00 15.32
CA THR A 630 5.66 -13.73 16.05
C THR A 630 6.85 -13.52 16.98
N GLN A 631 7.68 -12.51 16.72
CA GLN A 631 8.76 -12.12 17.63
C GLN A 631 8.27 -11.05 18.61
N VAL A 632 8.31 -11.35 19.92
CA VAL A 632 8.04 -10.38 20.99
C VAL A 632 9.33 -10.17 21.77
N LEU A 633 9.91 -8.97 21.69
CA LEU A 633 11.11 -8.60 22.44
C LEU A 633 10.75 -8.11 23.85
N ALA A 634 11.25 -8.80 24.88
CA ALA A 634 11.20 -8.34 26.27
C ALA A 634 12.62 -8.02 26.75
N THR A 635 12.78 -6.87 27.40
CA THR A 635 14.05 -6.36 27.94
C THR A 635 14.52 -7.16 29.15
N PRO A 636 15.78 -7.66 29.19
CA PRO A 636 16.44 -7.93 30.45
C PRO A 636 17.16 -6.67 30.94
N ALA A 637 17.04 -6.41 32.24
CA ALA A 637 17.72 -5.32 32.92
C ALA A 637 19.24 -5.58 32.99
N GLY A 638 20.02 -4.59 32.56
CA GLY A 638 21.46 -4.44 32.83
C GLY A 638 22.38 -5.14 31.84
N ASP A 639 23.00 -4.41 30.92
CA ASP A 639 24.36 -3.84 31.08
C ASP A 639 24.72 -3.07 29.79
N GLN A 640 25.58 -2.05 29.93
CA GLN A 640 25.87 -1.02 28.93
C GLN A 640 26.90 -1.47 27.86
N ASP A 641 26.81 -0.87 26.67
CA ASP A 641 27.74 -0.95 25.52
C ASP A 641 27.90 -2.29 24.79
N ASN A 642 26.85 -2.78 24.12
CA ASN A 642 27.04 -3.82 23.09
C ASN A 642 26.04 -3.74 21.93
N THR A 643 26.56 -3.71 20.70
CA THR A 643 25.79 -3.90 19.46
C THR A 643 25.21 -5.31 19.42
N GLN A 644 23.89 -5.45 19.56
CA GLN A 644 23.24 -6.76 19.51
C GLN A 644 22.76 -7.08 18.09
N VAL A 645 23.24 -8.20 17.54
CA VAL A 645 22.80 -8.77 16.26
C VAL A 645 22.17 -10.13 16.54
N LEU A 646 20.87 -10.27 16.34
CA LEU A 646 20.14 -11.53 16.49
C LEU A 646 19.80 -12.10 15.10
N THR A 647 20.35 -13.28 14.77
CA THR A 647 20.04 -14.04 13.55
C THR A 647 19.49 -15.43 13.94
N THR A 648 18.38 -15.83 13.33
CA THR A 648 17.84 -17.19 13.48
C THR A 648 18.43 -18.11 12.41
N THR A 649 19.22 -19.10 12.81
CA THR A 649 19.59 -20.25 11.97
C THR A 649 18.54 -21.36 12.08
N GLU A 650 17.84 -21.65 10.99
CA GLU A 650 17.31 -23.01 10.70
C GLU A 650 18.52 -23.89 10.32
N ASP A 651 18.64 -25.19 10.56
CA ASP A 651 17.74 -26.32 10.32
C ASP A 651 18.51 -27.58 10.84
N THR A 652 17.98 -28.57 11.57
CA THR A 652 17.47 -29.83 10.99
C THR A 652 17.12 -30.83 12.09
N GLN A 653 15.88 -31.34 12.06
CA GLN A 653 15.55 -32.65 12.63
C GLN A 653 16.23 -33.73 11.79
N ARG A 654 17.06 -34.56 12.42
CA ARG A 654 17.62 -35.78 11.83
C ARG A 654 17.29 -36.99 12.70
N VAL A 655 16.26 -37.74 12.32
CA VAL A 655 16.11 -39.18 12.66
C VAL A 655 15.43 -39.85 11.45
N PRO A 656 16.07 -40.84 10.81
CA PRO A 656 15.86 -42.20 11.26
C PRO A 656 17.16 -42.98 11.46
N GLY A 657 17.24 -43.67 12.59
CA GLY A 657 18.18 -44.77 12.77
C GLY A 657 17.66 -46.01 12.04
N SER A 658 18.49 -46.59 11.19
CA SER A 658 18.57 -48.05 11.08
C SER A 658 20.03 -48.46 10.93
N LYS A 659 20.47 -49.26 11.90
CA LYS A 659 21.76 -49.96 11.96
C LYS A 659 21.94 -50.84 10.72
N ALA A 660 23.18 -50.95 10.21
CA ALA A 660 23.95 -52.21 10.22
C ALA A 660 25.17 -52.15 9.28
N ALA A 661 26.31 -52.65 9.81
CA ALA A 661 27.46 -53.25 9.10
C ALA A 661 28.29 -52.32 8.18
N ALA A 662 29.61 -52.44 8.06
CA ALA A 662 30.68 -53.15 8.76
C ALA A 662 31.99 -52.65 8.12
N ARG A 663 33.08 -52.62 8.90
CA ARG A 663 34.48 -52.93 8.53
C ARG A 663 34.87 -52.66 7.06
N ARG A 664 35.80 -51.77 6.76
CA ARG A 664 37.21 -51.74 7.20
C ARG A 664 37.85 -50.44 6.73
#